data_AF-A0A1A9VK94-F1
#
_entry.id   AF-A0A1A9VK94-F1
#
_cell.length_a   1.000
_cell.length_b   1.000
_cell.length_c   1.000
_cell.angle_alpha   90.00
_cell.angle_beta   90.00
_cell.angle_gamma   90.00
#
_symmetry.space_group_name_H-M   'P 1'
#
loop_
_entity.id
_entity.type
_entity.pdbx_description
1 polymer ?
#
loop_
_entity_poly.entity_id
_entity_poly.type
_entity_poly.pdbx_seq_one_letter_code
_entity_poly.pdbx_strand_id
1 'polypeptide(L)'
;MNKELLDDIPSLEDKAVSEIESASSLQDLEKVRLSYLGKKGVIKAYFDNLKEIEDAGRKRNLGEVINVLRNKLDQLITNKENILKAEEVNFKLQNEAVDITLPVRPEKMGKVHPLSKVINEVKLIFAHMGFKAVDGPDIEDEFHVFDALNTPSHHPAREEQDTFYLKNKIDDKRMVLRTHTSSVQIRTMEKTKNFPIKIVAAVINKAHTFIILAAGHGRRMNSDLPKVLHKIGSFSMLQHVIYNAKQLNPENIAVVVDQPLIERLKYFEDIQLITQELTLGTGDAVKTAMRNLKELPDSSIIIVQYGDTPLIKSSTITKMVSCLEGKALVCLGFRTSNKEYGRLIIENGSLREIVEAKSDKNNHEEFLANAGIMVACAKNLRELVEKIECNSSTREYYLTDIVSIAVKSNLNVGYVITGGEEVTGINNRNDLIKAEFYFQENKRKFFTNSGVTLVAPETVFFSLDTQIARDSVIYPYVFFGTGVKIESGAKILPFSHLENCLIKSNAEVGPFTRIRGNTTIGNKAKIGNFVEVKTSEVGQNTRIKHLSYIGNAKVGQRSNIGAGTIVCNYDGKKKHKTNIGSNCFIGANSSLIAPLNVHDDSVIAAGSVIVKDVPEKSLAIAREKQYHVLELIGLEIGSILLRHTVLAILVIVSVITTQTALQGGILANLRYHYEFTNTDITPYVNVGIGAAIDFIGQSKFGFSYKISSGLDFPLSSRTSAFAGYSLLKAFEDYNHGFELGINYNL
;
A
#
# COMPACT_ATOMS: atom_id res chain seq x y z
N MET A 1 -8.43 78.15 -6.54
CA MET A 1 -8.63 76.89 -7.30
C MET A 1 -9.22 75.77 -6.43
N ASN A 2 -10.31 76.00 -5.68
CA ASN A 2 -10.97 74.89 -4.94
C ASN A 2 -12.49 75.13 -4.80
N LYS A 3 -13.06 75.87 -5.75
CA LYS A 3 -14.52 76.05 -5.95
C LYS A 3 -14.94 75.63 -7.37
N GLU A 4 -14.03 75.73 -8.34
CA GLU A 4 -14.25 75.42 -9.76
C GLU A 4 -14.60 73.94 -10.05
N LEU A 5 -14.05 72.96 -9.33
CA LEU A 5 -14.25 71.54 -9.63
C LEU A 5 -15.69 71.00 -9.45
N LEU A 6 -16.55 71.68 -8.68
CA LEU A 6 -17.95 71.30 -8.51
C LEU A 6 -18.86 71.92 -9.58
N ASP A 7 -18.50 73.11 -10.08
CA ASP A 7 -19.28 73.83 -11.10
C ASP A 7 -19.04 73.26 -12.51
N ASP A 8 -17.92 72.55 -12.73
CA ASP A 8 -17.54 71.96 -14.04
C ASP A 8 -18.21 70.61 -14.35
N ILE A 9 -18.72 69.89 -13.34
CA ILE A 9 -19.26 68.52 -13.50
C ILE A 9 -20.52 68.48 -14.40
N PRO A 10 -21.50 69.39 -14.26
CA PRO A 10 -22.66 69.41 -15.16
C PRO A 10 -22.28 69.69 -16.62
N SER A 11 -21.32 70.61 -16.86
CA SER A 11 -20.85 70.90 -18.23
C SER A 11 -20.11 69.71 -18.86
N LEU A 12 -19.39 68.93 -18.05
CA LEU A 12 -18.72 67.71 -18.49
C LEU A 12 -19.73 66.62 -18.84
N GLU A 13 -20.79 66.50 -18.05
CA GLU A 13 -21.89 65.56 -18.29
C GLU A 13 -22.58 65.85 -19.63
N ASP A 14 -22.99 67.09 -19.87
CA ASP A 14 -23.68 67.48 -21.11
C ASP A 14 -22.80 67.20 -22.35
N LYS A 15 -21.50 67.48 -22.26
CA LYS A 15 -20.55 67.20 -23.34
C LYS A 15 -20.40 65.70 -23.60
N ALA A 16 -20.26 64.90 -22.54
CA ALA A 16 -20.13 63.45 -22.66
C ALA A 16 -21.40 62.80 -23.23
N VAL A 17 -22.58 63.27 -22.83
CA VAL A 17 -23.86 62.80 -23.37
C VAL A 17 -23.96 63.10 -24.86
N SER A 18 -23.63 64.33 -25.28
CA SER A 18 -23.64 64.71 -26.70
C SER A 18 -22.68 63.88 -27.56
N GLU A 19 -21.47 63.62 -27.06
CA GLU A 19 -20.49 62.79 -27.76
C GLU A 19 -20.95 61.32 -27.89
N ILE A 20 -21.58 60.74 -26.86
CA ILE A 20 -22.15 59.39 -26.88
C ILE A 20 -23.30 59.28 -27.91
N GLU A 21 -24.19 60.27 -27.93
CA GLU A 21 -25.32 60.27 -28.86
C GLU A 21 -24.88 60.38 -30.33
N SER A 22 -23.80 61.16 -30.59
CA SER A 22 -23.23 61.38 -31.92
C SER A 22 -22.45 60.19 -32.50
N ALA A 23 -22.12 59.18 -31.69
CA ALA A 23 -21.36 58.02 -32.15
C ALA A 23 -22.16 57.16 -33.15
N SER A 24 -21.68 57.07 -34.40
CA SER A 24 -22.33 56.36 -35.51
C SER A 24 -21.82 54.94 -35.77
N SER A 25 -20.76 54.52 -35.06
CA SER A 25 -20.20 53.17 -35.18
C SER A 25 -19.74 52.64 -33.83
N LEU A 26 -19.64 51.32 -33.69
CA LEU A 26 -19.13 50.69 -32.47
C LEU A 26 -17.69 51.14 -32.16
N GLN A 27 -16.88 51.39 -33.18
CA GLN A 27 -15.51 51.89 -33.01
C GLN A 27 -15.48 53.32 -32.48
N ASP A 28 -16.41 54.18 -32.91
CA ASP A 28 -16.47 55.57 -32.44
C ASP A 28 -17.00 55.65 -31.01
N LEU A 29 -17.99 54.82 -30.65
CA LEU A 29 -18.49 54.71 -29.29
C LEU A 29 -17.40 54.22 -28.32
N GLU A 30 -16.53 53.31 -28.75
CA GLU A 30 -15.42 52.82 -27.92
C GLU A 30 -14.35 53.89 -27.68
N LYS A 31 -14.08 54.78 -28.65
CA LYS A 31 -13.20 55.95 -28.45
C LYS A 31 -13.76 56.89 -27.38
N VAL A 32 -15.07 57.16 -27.41
CA VAL A 32 -15.75 57.98 -26.40
C VAL A 32 -15.71 57.30 -25.03
N ARG A 33 -15.90 55.99 -24.95
CA ARG A 33 -15.75 55.25 -23.69
C ARG A 33 -14.35 55.40 -23.10
N LEU A 34 -13.31 55.30 -23.93
CA LEU A 34 -11.92 55.42 -23.49
C LEU A 34 -11.56 56.83 -23.02
N SER A 35 -12.12 57.88 -23.64
CA SER A 35 -11.84 59.28 -23.25
C SER A 35 -12.42 59.63 -21.86
N TYR A 36 -13.60 59.13 -21.50
CA TYR A 36 -14.23 59.43 -20.21
C TYR A 36 -13.98 58.38 -19.13
N LEU A 37 -14.16 57.09 -19.45
CA LEU A 37 -14.12 55.96 -18.49
C LEU A 37 -12.82 55.14 -18.53
N GLY A 38 -11.90 55.45 -19.45
CA GLY A 38 -10.64 54.74 -19.58
C GLY A 38 -9.67 54.94 -18.40
N LYS A 39 -8.60 54.14 -18.37
CA LYS A 39 -7.55 54.24 -17.33
C LYS A 39 -6.83 55.60 -17.29
N LYS A 40 -6.82 56.33 -18.42
CA LYS A 40 -6.34 57.72 -18.55
C LYS A 40 -7.48 58.71 -18.82
N GLY A 41 -8.72 58.28 -18.58
CA GLY A 41 -9.92 59.05 -18.92
C GLY A 41 -10.19 60.18 -17.93
N VAL A 42 -11.05 61.10 -18.34
CA VAL A 42 -11.38 62.31 -17.57
C VAL A 42 -11.84 61.96 -16.15
N ILE A 43 -12.73 60.98 -15.97
CA ILE A 43 -13.24 60.60 -14.63
C ILE A 43 -12.13 60.12 -13.71
N LYS A 44 -11.12 59.41 -14.23
CA LYS A 44 -9.99 58.95 -13.43
C LYS A 44 -9.12 60.11 -12.94
N ALA A 45 -8.92 61.14 -13.77
CA ALA A 45 -8.22 62.36 -13.36
C ALA A 45 -8.95 63.09 -12.22
N TYR A 46 -10.28 63.17 -12.27
CA TYR A 46 -11.09 63.70 -11.16
C TYR A 46 -10.92 62.89 -9.86
N PHE A 47 -10.85 61.56 -9.94
CA PHE A 47 -10.56 60.72 -8.77
C PHE A 47 -9.15 60.89 -8.21
N ASP A 48 -8.15 61.17 -9.04
CA ASP A 48 -6.78 61.37 -8.58
C ASP A 48 -6.62 62.75 -7.91
N ASN A 49 -7.33 63.78 -8.39
CA ASN A 49 -7.38 65.11 -7.75
C ASN A 49 -8.08 65.11 -6.37
N LEU A 50 -8.95 64.13 -6.08
CA LEU A 50 -9.54 63.97 -4.73
C LEU A 50 -8.49 63.66 -3.64
N LYS A 51 -7.28 63.20 -4.02
CA LYS A 51 -6.22 62.89 -3.05
C LYS A 51 -5.64 64.14 -2.40
N GLU A 52 -5.73 65.30 -3.05
CA GLU A 52 -5.14 66.58 -2.60
C GLU A 52 -6.05 67.38 -1.66
N ILE A 53 -7.26 66.89 -1.38
CA ILE A 53 -8.23 67.55 -0.49
C ILE A 53 -8.08 67.02 0.94
N GLU A 54 -7.72 67.91 1.88
CA GLU A 54 -7.54 67.58 3.31
C GLU A 54 -8.87 67.52 4.10
N ASP A 55 -9.92 68.22 3.64
CA ASP A 55 -11.26 68.19 4.26
C ASP A 55 -12.01 66.90 3.91
N ALA A 56 -12.17 66.02 4.92
CA ALA A 56 -12.81 64.72 4.80
C ALA A 56 -14.30 64.79 4.41
N GLY A 57 -15.04 65.82 4.86
CA GLY A 57 -16.46 65.98 4.55
C GLY A 57 -16.67 66.35 3.08
N ARG A 58 -15.84 67.26 2.58
CA ARG A 58 -15.89 67.72 1.19
C ARG A 58 -15.41 66.68 0.19
N LYS A 59 -14.38 65.91 0.56
CA LYS A 59 -13.86 64.78 -0.23
C LYS A 59 -14.91 63.69 -0.44
N ARG A 60 -15.72 63.40 0.58
CA ARG A 60 -16.81 62.41 0.49
C ARG A 60 -17.91 62.86 -0.47
N ASN A 61 -18.35 64.12 -0.38
CA ASN A 61 -19.40 64.66 -1.23
C ASN A 61 -18.97 64.68 -2.71
N LEU A 62 -17.77 65.20 -3.02
CA LEU A 62 -17.24 65.19 -4.39
C LEU A 62 -17.07 63.77 -4.96
N GLY A 63 -16.61 62.82 -4.14
CA GLY A 63 -16.48 61.42 -4.55
C GLY A 63 -17.83 60.75 -4.87
N GLU A 64 -18.90 61.14 -4.17
CA GLU A 64 -20.25 60.66 -4.44
C GLU A 64 -20.78 61.20 -5.77
N VAL A 65 -20.63 62.50 -6.02
CA VAL A 65 -21.03 63.14 -7.29
C VAL A 65 -20.29 62.53 -8.49
N ILE A 66 -18.98 62.30 -8.40
CA ILE A 66 -18.19 61.69 -9.49
C ILE A 66 -18.63 60.24 -9.75
N ASN A 67 -18.96 59.47 -8.70
CA ASN A 67 -19.47 58.10 -8.86
C ASN A 67 -20.84 58.07 -9.55
N VAL A 68 -21.74 59.00 -9.21
CA VAL A 68 -23.05 59.14 -9.87
C VAL A 68 -22.86 59.43 -11.36
N LEU A 69 -22.01 60.39 -11.72
CA LEU A 69 -21.71 60.71 -13.13
C LEU A 69 -21.13 59.50 -13.87
N ARG A 70 -20.15 58.82 -13.29
CA ARG A 70 -19.52 57.63 -13.89
C ARG A 70 -20.54 56.56 -14.23
N ASN A 71 -21.42 56.24 -13.28
CA ASN A 71 -22.42 55.20 -13.46
C ASN A 71 -23.44 55.60 -14.54
N LYS A 72 -23.82 56.89 -14.61
CA LYS A 72 -24.73 57.40 -15.63
C LYS A 72 -24.14 57.31 -17.05
N LEU A 73 -22.87 57.68 -17.24
CA LEU A 73 -22.21 57.58 -18.54
C LEU A 73 -22.03 56.11 -18.98
N ASP A 74 -21.71 55.22 -18.05
CA ASP A 74 -21.57 53.79 -18.35
C ASP A 74 -22.89 53.18 -18.85
N GLN A 75 -24.02 53.58 -18.25
CA GLN A 75 -25.35 53.17 -18.67
C GLN A 75 -25.72 53.72 -20.06
N LEU A 76 -25.41 54.97 -20.36
CA LEU A 76 -25.68 55.57 -21.67
C LEU A 76 -24.86 54.92 -22.79
N ILE A 77 -23.58 54.64 -22.53
CA ILE A 77 -22.69 53.95 -23.50
C ILE A 77 -23.22 52.55 -23.77
N THR A 78 -23.59 51.80 -22.74
CA THR A 78 -24.12 50.44 -22.88
C THR A 78 -25.41 50.43 -23.72
N ASN A 79 -26.30 51.41 -23.51
CA ASN A 79 -27.52 51.54 -24.29
C ASN A 79 -27.24 51.82 -25.77
N LYS A 80 -26.33 52.75 -26.08
CA LYS A 80 -25.95 53.08 -27.46
C LYS A 80 -25.25 51.91 -28.17
N GLU A 81 -24.43 51.15 -27.45
CA GLU A 81 -23.74 49.96 -27.98
C GLU A 81 -24.73 48.89 -28.45
N ASN A 82 -25.79 48.66 -27.67
CA ASN A 82 -26.84 47.71 -28.02
C ASN A 82 -27.61 48.12 -29.28
N ILE A 83 -27.89 49.43 -29.44
CA ILE A 83 -28.55 49.98 -30.63
C ILE A 83 -27.68 49.74 -31.88
N LEU A 84 -26.41 50.13 -31.84
CA LEU A 84 -25.49 49.99 -32.98
C LEU A 84 -25.26 48.53 -33.39
N LYS A 85 -25.19 47.60 -32.41
CA LYS A 85 -25.10 46.15 -32.71
C LYS A 85 -26.34 45.62 -33.42
N ALA A 86 -27.53 46.06 -33.02
CA ALA A 86 -28.78 45.64 -33.66
C ALA A 86 -28.87 46.17 -35.10
N GLU A 87 -28.41 47.40 -35.35
CA GLU A 87 -28.35 47.99 -36.69
C GLU A 87 -27.38 47.23 -37.61
N GLU A 88 -26.20 46.83 -37.13
CA GLU A 88 -25.22 46.07 -37.92
C GLU A 88 -25.76 44.68 -38.34
N VAL A 89 -26.47 43.99 -37.44
CA VAL A 89 -27.10 42.69 -37.73
C VAL A 89 -28.20 42.83 -38.77
N ASN A 90 -29.06 43.84 -38.64
CA ASN A 90 -30.11 44.11 -39.61
C ASN A 90 -29.53 44.48 -40.99
N PHE A 91 -28.43 45.24 -41.03
CA PHE A 91 -27.74 45.56 -42.27
C PHE A 91 -27.18 44.31 -42.97
N LYS A 92 -26.62 43.34 -42.24
CA LYS A 92 -26.14 42.06 -42.81
C LYS A 92 -27.29 41.21 -43.36
N LEU A 93 -28.38 41.10 -42.61
CA LEU A 93 -29.57 40.35 -43.02
C LEU A 93 -30.23 40.89 -44.31
N GLN A 94 -30.16 42.21 -44.53
CA GLN A 94 -30.73 42.83 -45.73
C GLN A 94 -29.83 42.74 -46.97
N ASN A 95 -28.51 42.61 -46.80
CA ASN A 95 -27.55 42.69 -47.92
C ASN A 95 -26.92 41.35 -48.32
N GLU A 96 -27.00 40.30 -47.50
CA GLU A 96 -26.49 38.97 -47.85
C GLU A 96 -27.57 38.12 -48.53
N ALA A 97 -27.51 37.99 -49.86
CA ALA A 97 -28.41 37.11 -50.64
C ALA A 97 -27.73 35.76 -50.94
N VAL A 98 -28.42 34.65 -50.63
CA VAL A 98 -28.01 33.28 -50.99
C VAL A 98 -28.53 32.94 -52.39
N ASP A 99 -27.65 32.48 -53.28
CA ASP A 99 -28.02 32.07 -54.63
C ASP A 99 -28.72 30.69 -54.62
N ILE A 100 -30.04 30.73 -54.77
CA ILE A 100 -30.95 29.56 -54.78
C ILE A 100 -31.04 28.86 -56.15
N THR A 101 -30.27 29.28 -57.17
CA THR A 101 -30.34 28.73 -58.53
C THR A 101 -29.27 27.69 -58.86
N LEU A 102 -28.38 27.37 -57.92
CA LEU A 102 -27.36 26.33 -58.07
C LEU A 102 -27.99 24.93 -58.31
N PRO A 103 -27.62 24.21 -59.38
CA PRO A 103 -28.19 22.89 -59.67
C PRO A 103 -27.82 21.84 -58.61
N VAL A 104 -28.78 20.98 -58.28
CA VAL A 104 -28.64 19.89 -57.30
C VAL A 104 -27.53 18.93 -57.72
N ARG A 105 -26.55 18.71 -56.84
CA ARG A 105 -25.49 17.72 -57.07
C ARG A 105 -26.12 16.31 -57.08
N PRO A 106 -25.83 15.45 -58.08
CA PRO A 106 -26.37 14.09 -58.09
C PRO A 106 -25.80 13.27 -56.93
N GLU A 107 -26.69 12.67 -56.12
CA GLU A 107 -26.31 11.83 -54.99
C GLU A 107 -25.84 10.44 -55.46
N LYS A 108 -24.63 10.04 -55.05
CA LYS A 108 -24.21 8.64 -55.16
C LYS A 108 -24.89 7.83 -54.07
N MET A 109 -25.69 6.84 -54.45
CA MET A 109 -26.30 5.89 -53.52
C MET A 109 -25.20 5.12 -52.77
N GLY A 110 -25.05 5.41 -51.47
CA GLY A 110 -24.00 4.83 -50.63
C GLY A 110 -24.18 3.33 -50.42
N LYS A 111 -23.07 2.61 -50.21
CA LYS A 111 -23.09 1.21 -49.75
C LYS A 111 -23.09 1.18 -48.22
N VAL A 112 -23.81 0.22 -47.62
CA VAL A 112 -23.79 0.00 -46.17
C VAL A 112 -22.35 -0.20 -45.69
N HIS A 113 -21.95 0.57 -44.69
CA HIS A 113 -20.60 0.56 -44.14
C HIS A 113 -20.21 -0.87 -43.71
N PRO A 114 -18.99 -1.36 -44.02
CA PRO A 114 -18.57 -2.72 -43.66
C PRO A 114 -18.76 -3.04 -42.17
N LEU A 115 -18.48 -2.08 -41.28
CA LEU A 115 -18.71 -2.27 -39.84
C LEU A 115 -20.18 -2.51 -39.50
N SER A 116 -21.11 -1.80 -40.15
CA SER A 116 -22.55 -2.01 -39.93
C SER A 116 -22.99 -3.41 -40.37
N LYS A 117 -22.39 -3.94 -41.45
CA LYS A 117 -22.63 -5.33 -41.87
C LYS A 117 -22.13 -6.34 -40.82
N VAL A 118 -20.90 -6.17 -40.35
CA VAL A 118 -20.30 -7.04 -39.32
C VAL A 118 -21.11 -6.96 -38.01
N ILE A 119 -21.52 -5.77 -37.57
CA ILE A 119 -22.35 -5.61 -36.37
C ILE A 119 -23.67 -6.36 -36.52
N ASN A 120 -24.30 -6.31 -37.70
CA ASN A 120 -25.54 -7.02 -37.96
C ASN A 120 -25.34 -8.55 -37.98
N GLU A 121 -24.26 -9.04 -38.57
CA GLU A 121 -23.90 -10.46 -38.54
C GLU A 121 -23.67 -10.95 -37.10
N VAL A 122 -22.94 -10.18 -36.29
CA VAL A 122 -22.72 -10.47 -34.86
C VAL A 122 -24.04 -10.47 -34.09
N LYS A 123 -24.90 -9.46 -34.30
CA LYS A 123 -26.24 -9.41 -33.68
C LYS A 123 -27.08 -10.64 -34.05
N LEU A 124 -27.00 -11.10 -35.30
CA LEU A 124 -27.69 -12.31 -35.75
C LEU A 124 -27.16 -13.56 -35.04
N ILE A 125 -25.84 -13.73 -34.92
CA ILE A 125 -25.25 -14.87 -34.20
C ILE A 125 -25.74 -14.90 -32.74
N PHE A 126 -25.69 -13.77 -32.04
CA PHE A 126 -26.17 -13.67 -30.67
C PHE A 126 -27.68 -13.93 -30.55
N ALA A 127 -28.48 -13.46 -31.51
CA ALA A 127 -29.90 -13.78 -31.56
C ALA A 127 -30.15 -15.29 -31.66
N HIS A 128 -29.40 -16.02 -32.49
CA HIS A 128 -29.49 -17.49 -32.58
C HIS A 128 -29.09 -18.19 -31.28
N MET A 129 -28.20 -17.59 -30.49
CA MET A 129 -27.82 -18.10 -29.17
C MET A 129 -28.81 -17.74 -28.05
N GLY A 130 -29.95 -17.11 -28.39
CA GLY A 130 -31.00 -16.74 -27.42
C GLY A 130 -30.78 -15.39 -26.74
N PHE A 131 -29.84 -14.57 -27.21
CA PHE A 131 -29.65 -13.21 -26.71
C PHE A 131 -30.56 -12.22 -27.43
N LYS A 132 -30.98 -11.17 -26.72
CA LYS A 132 -31.78 -10.09 -27.28
C LYS A 132 -30.93 -8.83 -27.37
N ALA A 133 -30.86 -8.23 -28.56
CA ALA A 133 -30.31 -6.89 -28.71
C ALA A 133 -31.26 -5.89 -28.05
N VAL A 134 -30.72 -5.05 -27.16
CA VAL A 134 -31.46 -3.98 -26.50
C VAL A 134 -30.71 -2.69 -26.75
N ASP A 135 -31.44 -1.71 -27.29
CA ASP A 135 -30.95 -0.35 -27.44
C ASP A 135 -31.46 0.49 -26.26
N GLY A 136 -30.68 1.51 -25.89
CA GLY A 136 -31.07 2.48 -24.88
C GLY A 136 -30.82 3.90 -25.39
N PRO A 137 -31.32 4.92 -24.67
CA PRO A 137 -31.30 6.29 -25.14
C PRO A 137 -29.87 6.84 -25.17
N ASP A 138 -29.59 7.71 -26.15
CA ASP A 138 -28.30 8.42 -26.25
C ASP A 138 -28.19 9.57 -25.26
N ILE A 139 -29.32 10.15 -24.87
CA ILE A 139 -29.46 11.10 -23.76
C ILE A 139 -30.04 10.34 -22.58
N GLU A 140 -29.30 10.30 -21.48
CA GLU A 140 -29.61 9.47 -20.33
C GLU A 140 -29.66 10.32 -19.05
N ASP A 141 -30.41 9.86 -18.05
CA ASP A 141 -30.43 10.57 -16.76
C ASP A 141 -29.18 10.26 -15.91
N GLU A 142 -28.81 11.22 -15.06
CA GLU A 142 -27.62 11.12 -14.21
C GLU A 142 -27.62 9.87 -13.33
N PHE A 143 -28.82 9.40 -12.94
CA PHE A 143 -28.95 8.19 -12.14
C PHE A 143 -28.51 6.94 -12.90
N HIS A 144 -29.01 6.72 -14.11
CA HIS A 144 -28.66 5.52 -14.89
C HIS A 144 -27.24 5.55 -15.44
N VAL A 145 -26.68 6.74 -15.71
CA VAL A 145 -25.28 6.87 -16.13
C VAL A 145 -24.34 6.69 -14.95
N PHE A 146 -24.69 7.15 -13.76
CA PHE A 146 -23.73 7.18 -12.67
C PHE A 146 -24.23 6.50 -11.39
N ASP A 147 -25.33 6.94 -10.79
CA ASP A 147 -25.78 6.45 -9.47
C ASP A 147 -26.02 4.94 -9.45
N ALA A 148 -26.72 4.42 -10.46
CA ALA A 148 -27.02 3.01 -10.61
C ALA A 148 -25.77 2.15 -10.91
N LEU A 149 -24.69 2.78 -11.38
CA LEU A 149 -23.36 2.18 -11.53
C LEU A 149 -22.45 2.47 -10.33
N ASN A 150 -23.03 2.96 -9.22
CA ASN A 150 -22.31 3.28 -7.99
C ASN A 150 -21.17 4.30 -8.20
N THR A 151 -21.32 5.17 -9.21
CA THR A 151 -20.41 6.29 -9.47
C THR A 151 -20.90 7.48 -8.67
N PRO A 152 -20.22 7.89 -7.58
CA PRO A 152 -20.75 8.92 -6.68
C PRO A 152 -20.74 10.33 -7.30
N SER A 153 -21.51 11.26 -6.72
CA SER A 153 -21.66 12.65 -7.20
C SER A 153 -20.34 13.43 -7.31
N HIS A 154 -19.31 13.06 -6.54
CA HIS A 154 -17.98 13.68 -6.54
C HIS A 154 -16.96 12.94 -7.41
N HIS A 155 -17.39 11.95 -8.20
CA HIS A 155 -16.49 11.22 -9.09
C HIS A 155 -16.04 12.11 -10.25
N PRO A 156 -14.74 12.14 -10.62
CA PRO A 156 -14.25 12.98 -11.72
C PRO A 156 -15.01 12.79 -13.05
N ALA A 157 -15.43 11.56 -13.36
CA ALA A 157 -16.25 11.29 -14.54
C ALA A 157 -17.61 12.04 -14.58
N ARG A 158 -18.10 12.57 -13.45
CA ARG A 158 -19.30 13.41 -13.40
C ARG A 158 -18.99 14.90 -13.57
N GLU A 159 -17.73 15.29 -13.65
CA GLU A 159 -17.37 16.68 -13.89
C GLU A 159 -17.70 17.07 -15.33
N GLU A 160 -18.01 18.35 -15.55
CA GLU A 160 -18.42 18.86 -16.86
C GLU A 160 -17.29 18.81 -17.90
N GLN A 161 -16.05 18.56 -17.47
CA GLN A 161 -14.90 18.32 -18.36
C GLN A 161 -14.95 16.94 -19.04
N ASP A 162 -15.48 15.92 -18.35
CA ASP A 162 -15.52 14.53 -18.82
C ASP A 162 -16.91 14.09 -19.28
N THR A 163 -17.97 14.80 -18.84
CA THR A 163 -19.36 14.49 -19.17
C THR A 163 -20.12 15.71 -19.69
N PHE A 164 -20.78 15.53 -20.83
CA PHE A 164 -21.65 16.54 -21.41
C PHE A 164 -23.04 16.53 -20.76
N TYR A 165 -23.27 17.48 -19.86
CA TYR A 165 -24.59 17.74 -19.29
C TYR A 165 -25.43 18.62 -20.21
N LEU A 166 -26.72 18.30 -20.32
CA LEU A 166 -27.68 19.17 -20.97
C LEU A 166 -28.10 20.29 -20.02
N LYS A 167 -28.26 21.51 -20.56
CA LYS A 167 -28.69 22.68 -19.79
C LYS A 167 -30.10 22.52 -19.21
N ASN A 168 -30.98 21.88 -19.98
CA ASN A 168 -32.37 21.67 -19.57
C ASN A 168 -32.51 20.32 -18.88
N LYS A 169 -33.24 20.31 -17.76
CA LYS A 169 -33.70 19.07 -17.12
C LYS A 169 -34.90 18.51 -17.88
N ILE A 170 -35.03 17.19 -17.88
CA ILE A 170 -36.21 16.48 -18.39
C ILE A 170 -36.80 15.72 -17.19
N ASP A 171 -38.09 15.88 -16.93
CA ASP A 171 -38.78 15.28 -15.76
C ASP A 171 -38.06 15.53 -14.42
N ASP A 172 -37.60 16.77 -14.20
CA ASP A 172 -36.79 17.21 -13.05
C ASP A 172 -35.43 16.50 -12.86
N LYS A 173 -35.05 15.63 -13.79
CA LYS A 173 -33.76 14.94 -13.79
C LYS A 173 -32.71 15.69 -14.59
N ARG A 174 -31.48 15.68 -14.08
CA ARG A 174 -30.32 16.18 -14.82
C ARG A 174 -29.98 15.16 -15.91
N MET A 175 -29.90 15.63 -17.14
CA MET A 175 -29.67 14.79 -18.32
C MET A 175 -28.23 14.93 -18.79
N VAL A 176 -27.67 13.82 -19.27
CA VAL A 176 -26.31 13.72 -19.80
C VAL A 176 -26.30 13.02 -21.15
N LEU A 177 -25.33 13.34 -21.99
CA LEU A 177 -25.01 12.48 -23.12
C LEU A 177 -24.40 11.19 -22.58
N ARG A 178 -25.00 10.04 -22.89
CA ARG A 178 -24.60 8.73 -22.36
C ARG A 178 -23.13 8.44 -22.71
N THR A 179 -22.31 8.23 -21.69
CA THR A 179 -20.86 8.00 -21.83
C THR A 179 -20.48 6.54 -22.03
N HIS A 180 -21.38 5.59 -21.71
CA HIS A 180 -21.11 4.15 -21.80
C HIS A 180 -22.39 3.32 -21.94
N THR A 181 -22.25 2.08 -22.42
CA THR A 181 -23.37 1.16 -22.70
C THR A 181 -23.99 0.51 -21.46
N SER A 182 -23.34 0.60 -20.29
CA SER A 182 -23.81 -0.02 -19.03
C SER A 182 -25.16 0.50 -18.55
N SER A 183 -25.56 1.73 -18.90
CA SER A 183 -26.89 2.25 -18.56
C SER A 183 -28.02 1.46 -19.23
N VAL A 184 -27.78 0.90 -20.43
CA VAL A 184 -28.73 0.05 -21.14
C VAL A 184 -28.93 -1.27 -20.39
N GLN A 185 -27.87 -1.80 -19.77
CA GLN A 185 -27.94 -3.01 -18.97
C GLN A 185 -28.83 -2.78 -17.74
N ILE A 186 -28.62 -1.68 -17.01
CA ILE A 186 -29.44 -1.29 -15.85
C ILE A 186 -30.92 -1.20 -16.26
N ARG A 187 -31.24 -0.44 -17.31
CA ARG A 187 -32.62 -0.31 -17.80
C ARG A 187 -33.22 -1.66 -18.21
N THR A 188 -32.41 -2.55 -18.78
CA THR A 188 -32.84 -3.90 -19.14
C THR A 188 -33.15 -4.73 -17.88
N MET A 189 -32.32 -4.65 -16.86
CA MET A 189 -32.52 -5.34 -15.58
C MET A 189 -33.78 -4.84 -14.87
N GLU A 190 -33.97 -3.52 -14.79
CA GLU A 190 -35.16 -2.90 -14.20
C GLU A 190 -36.45 -3.26 -14.93
N LYS A 191 -36.41 -3.34 -16.27
CA LYS A 191 -37.56 -3.77 -17.09
C LYS A 191 -37.87 -5.25 -16.96
N THR A 192 -36.84 -6.09 -16.91
CA THR A 192 -37.00 -7.55 -17.02
C THR A 192 -37.46 -8.17 -15.70
N LYS A 193 -37.05 -7.61 -14.54
CA LYS A 193 -37.40 -8.01 -13.15
C LYS A 193 -37.26 -9.52 -12.78
N ASN A 194 -36.85 -10.36 -13.72
CA ASN A 194 -36.63 -11.80 -13.59
C ASN A 194 -35.12 -12.10 -13.65
N PHE A 195 -34.61 -12.83 -12.67
CA PHE A 195 -33.25 -13.33 -12.61
C PHE A 195 -33.21 -14.85 -12.88
N PRO A 196 -32.16 -15.38 -13.54
CA PRO A 196 -30.89 -14.74 -13.87
C PRO A 196 -30.79 -14.15 -15.29
N ILE A 197 -30.20 -12.95 -15.42
CA ILE A 197 -29.87 -12.30 -16.70
C ILE A 197 -28.41 -12.62 -17.07
N LYS A 198 -28.15 -13.05 -18.30
CA LYS A 198 -26.79 -13.25 -18.85
C LYS A 198 -26.46 -12.15 -19.85
N ILE A 199 -25.39 -11.41 -19.61
CA ILE A 199 -24.95 -10.27 -20.44
C ILE A 199 -23.62 -10.64 -21.09
N VAL A 200 -23.51 -10.48 -22.42
CA VAL A 200 -22.25 -10.64 -23.15
C VAL A 200 -21.78 -9.27 -23.62
N ALA A 201 -20.64 -8.82 -23.10
CA ALA A 201 -19.90 -7.69 -23.64
C ALA A 201 -18.80 -8.24 -24.55
N ALA A 202 -18.87 -7.94 -25.84
CA ALA A 202 -17.88 -8.39 -26.81
C ALA A 202 -16.56 -7.61 -26.63
N VAL A 203 -15.66 -8.13 -25.81
CA VAL A 203 -14.22 -7.88 -25.98
C VAL A 203 -13.70 -9.08 -26.74
N ILE A 204 -13.23 -8.89 -27.97
CA ILE A 204 -12.56 -9.96 -28.73
C ILE A 204 -11.19 -10.14 -28.09
N ASN A 205 -11.13 -10.84 -26.95
CA ASN A 205 -9.86 -11.32 -26.43
C ASN A 205 -9.44 -12.48 -27.34
N LYS A 206 -8.50 -12.20 -28.25
CA LYS A 206 -7.75 -13.28 -28.89
C LYS A 206 -7.03 -14.05 -27.77
N ALA A 207 -7.10 -15.38 -27.81
CA ALA A 207 -6.34 -16.27 -26.96
C ALA A 207 -4.90 -15.77 -26.72
N HIS A 208 -4.54 -15.51 -25.46
CA HIS A 208 -3.19 -15.11 -25.08
C HIS A 208 -2.44 -16.27 -24.43
N THR A 209 -1.23 -16.56 -24.90
CA THR A 209 -0.31 -17.50 -24.27
C THR A 209 0.97 -16.77 -23.87
N PHE A 210 1.38 -16.92 -22.62
CA PHE A 210 2.65 -16.40 -22.14
C PHE A 210 3.75 -17.46 -22.19
N ILE A 211 4.94 -17.06 -22.63
CA ILE A 211 6.17 -17.84 -22.51
C ILE A 211 7.13 -17.03 -21.64
N ILE A 212 7.38 -17.50 -20.42
CA ILE A 212 8.23 -16.84 -19.42
C ILE A 212 9.57 -17.58 -19.36
N LEU A 213 10.66 -16.90 -19.71
CA LEU A 213 12.00 -17.45 -19.72
C LEU A 213 12.66 -17.30 -18.34
N ALA A 214 12.97 -18.42 -17.67
CA ALA A 214 13.49 -18.45 -16.30
C ALA A 214 14.66 -19.43 -16.08
N ALA A 215 15.20 -20.05 -17.13
CA ALA A 215 16.29 -21.05 -17.05
C ALA A 215 17.71 -20.48 -16.79
N GLY A 216 17.86 -19.18 -16.61
CA GLY A 216 19.17 -18.52 -16.43
C GLY A 216 19.76 -18.72 -15.03
N HIS A 217 21.00 -19.20 -14.94
CA HIS A 217 21.67 -19.57 -13.68
C HIS A 217 21.96 -18.40 -12.70
N GLY A 218 21.95 -17.15 -13.15
CA GLY A 218 21.92 -16.00 -12.24
C GLY A 218 23.12 -15.80 -11.29
N ARG A 219 24.33 -16.27 -11.66
CA ARG A 219 25.53 -16.27 -10.78
C ARG A 219 25.86 -14.92 -10.11
N ARG A 220 25.54 -13.79 -10.76
CA ARG A 220 25.76 -12.43 -10.24
C ARG A 220 24.94 -12.09 -8.98
N MET A 221 23.97 -12.91 -8.60
CA MET A 221 23.20 -12.75 -7.36
C MET A 221 23.97 -13.17 -6.10
N ASN A 222 25.04 -13.96 -6.25
CA ASN A 222 25.81 -14.56 -5.15
C ASN A 222 24.88 -15.20 -4.10
N SER A 223 24.12 -16.21 -4.53
CA SER A 223 23.10 -16.88 -3.72
C SER A 223 22.80 -18.27 -4.24
N ASP A 224 22.57 -19.23 -3.33
CA ASP A 224 22.06 -20.57 -3.66
C ASP A 224 20.59 -20.55 -4.12
N LEU A 225 19.87 -19.47 -3.85
CA LEU A 225 18.51 -19.27 -4.32
C LEU A 225 18.55 -18.83 -5.80
N PRO A 226 17.88 -19.56 -6.72
CA PRO A 226 17.78 -19.17 -8.12
C PRO A 226 17.34 -17.71 -8.29
N LYS A 227 17.91 -17.01 -9.27
CA LYS A 227 17.71 -15.57 -9.48
C LYS A 227 16.25 -15.16 -9.41
N VAL A 228 15.39 -15.80 -10.20
CA VAL A 228 13.95 -15.48 -10.30
C VAL A 228 13.14 -15.73 -9.02
N LEU A 229 13.71 -16.40 -8.02
CA LEU A 229 13.09 -16.67 -6.73
C LEU A 229 13.40 -15.61 -5.65
N HIS A 230 14.33 -14.69 -5.92
CA HIS A 230 14.55 -13.52 -5.05
C HIS A 230 13.31 -12.64 -5.01
N LYS A 231 13.06 -12.02 -3.86
CA LYS A 231 11.77 -11.38 -3.56
C LYS A 231 11.78 -9.89 -3.75
N ILE A 232 10.65 -9.38 -4.23
CA ILE A 232 10.25 -7.97 -4.25
C ILE A 232 8.87 -7.90 -3.62
N GLY A 233 8.61 -6.98 -2.70
CA GLY A 233 7.28 -6.87 -2.06
C GLY A 233 6.78 -8.21 -1.53
N SER A 234 7.64 -8.99 -0.87
CA SER A 234 7.38 -10.32 -0.30
C SER A 234 7.09 -11.49 -1.28
N PHE A 235 7.04 -11.24 -2.60
CA PHE A 235 6.83 -12.26 -3.64
C PHE A 235 8.07 -12.41 -4.53
N SER A 236 8.32 -13.61 -5.05
CA SER A 236 9.45 -13.80 -5.96
C SER A 236 9.27 -13.03 -7.27
N MET A 237 10.37 -12.66 -7.93
CA MET A 237 10.30 -12.00 -9.25
C MET A 237 9.46 -12.80 -10.25
N LEU A 238 9.57 -14.13 -10.26
CA LEU A 238 8.73 -14.99 -11.08
C LEU A 238 7.24 -14.87 -10.73
N GLN A 239 6.90 -14.81 -9.44
CA GLN A 239 5.50 -14.62 -9.01
C GLN A 239 4.95 -13.26 -9.46
N HIS A 240 5.77 -12.20 -9.50
CA HIS A 240 5.35 -10.91 -10.07
C HIS A 240 5.02 -11.04 -11.57
N VAL A 241 5.91 -11.66 -12.36
CA VAL A 241 5.69 -11.84 -13.80
C VAL A 241 4.43 -12.68 -14.06
N ILE A 242 4.23 -13.77 -13.32
CA ILE A 242 3.03 -14.61 -13.42
C ILE A 242 1.78 -13.82 -13.00
N TYR A 243 1.85 -13.05 -11.91
CA TYR A 243 0.72 -12.23 -11.44
C TYR A 243 0.30 -11.21 -12.51
N ASN A 244 1.27 -10.51 -13.11
CA ASN A 244 1.02 -9.52 -14.17
C ASN A 244 0.46 -10.17 -15.45
N ALA A 245 0.95 -11.37 -15.80
CA ALA A 245 0.41 -12.16 -16.91
C ALA A 245 -1.05 -12.56 -16.66
N LYS A 246 -1.38 -13.04 -15.46
CA LYS A 246 -2.74 -13.42 -15.07
C LYS A 246 -3.75 -12.27 -15.16
N GLN A 247 -3.33 -11.01 -14.99
CA GLN A 247 -4.23 -9.86 -15.17
C GLN A 247 -4.77 -9.72 -16.60
N LEU A 248 -4.13 -10.33 -17.60
CA LEU A 248 -4.58 -10.33 -19.00
C LEU A 248 -5.45 -11.56 -19.34
N ASN A 249 -5.83 -12.38 -18.36
CA ASN A 249 -6.62 -13.60 -18.53
C ASN A 249 -6.11 -14.51 -19.66
N PRO A 250 -4.83 -14.95 -19.62
CA PRO A 250 -4.28 -15.81 -20.65
C PRO A 250 -4.90 -17.20 -20.61
N GLU A 251 -4.96 -17.86 -21.76
CA GLU A 251 -5.35 -19.27 -21.85
C GLU A 251 -4.27 -20.18 -21.28
N ASN A 252 -3.00 -19.82 -21.49
CA ASN A 252 -1.87 -20.60 -20.99
C ASN A 252 -0.71 -19.71 -20.55
N ILE A 253 0.00 -20.15 -19.50
CA ILE A 253 1.25 -19.55 -19.02
C ILE A 253 2.29 -20.67 -18.96
N ALA A 254 3.20 -20.68 -19.93
CA ALA A 254 4.35 -21.56 -19.95
C ALA A 254 5.57 -20.89 -19.33
N VAL A 255 6.23 -21.58 -18.41
CA VAL A 255 7.48 -21.12 -17.79
C VAL A 255 8.60 -22.08 -18.18
N VAL A 256 9.60 -21.54 -18.88
CA VAL A 256 10.79 -22.28 -19.30
C VAL A 256 11.83 -22.23 -18.20
N VAL A 257 12.19 -23.38 -17.66
CA VAL A 257 13.00 -23.52 -16.44
C VAL A 257 14.19 -24.45 -16.68
N ASP A 258 15.22 -24.34 -15.86
CA ASP A 258 16.27 -25.36 -15.77
C ASP A 258 15.85 -26.45 -14.77
N GLN A 259 16.63 -27.54 -14.70
CA GLN A 259 16.34 -28.65 -13.79
C GLN A 259 16.29 -28.25 -12.30
N PRO A 260 17.24 -27.46 -11.75
CA PRO A 260 17.15 -27.05 -10.35
C PRO A 260 15.90 -26.24 -10.00
N LEU A 261 15.36 -25.47 -10.94
CA LEU A 261 14.18 -24.64 -10.71
C LEU A 261 12.86 -25.44 -10.84
N ILE A 262 12.79 -26.47 -11.70
CA ILE A 262 11.54 -27.23 -11.87
C ILE A 262 11.08 -27.90 -10.59
N GLU A 263 12.01 -28.47 -9.81
CA GLU A 263 11.69 -29.13 -8.54
C GLU A 263 11.11 -28.17 -7.50
N ARG A 264 11.50 -26.89 -7.57
CA ARG A 264 11.03 -25.82 -6.68
C ARG A 264 9.68 -25.26 -7.11
N LEU A 265 9.31 -25.41 -8.39
CA LEU A 265 8.09 -24.84 -8.96
C LEU A 265 6.99 -25.88 -9.22
N LYS A 266 7.25 -27.18 -9.01
CA LYS A 266 6.29 -28.27 -9.26
C LYS A 266 4.93 -28.17 -8.55
N TYR A 267 4.80 -27.29 -7.55
CA TYR A 267 3.56 -27.08 -6.79
C TYR A 267 2.71 -25.90 -7.31
N PHE A 268 3.12 -25.23 -8.39
CA PHE A 268 2.31 -24.20 -9.03
C PHE A 268 1.31 -24.85 -10.00
N GLU A 269 0.04 -24.94 -9.59
CA GLU A 269 -1.01 -25.68 -10.33
C GLU A 269 -1.52 -24.94 -11.59
N ASP A 270 -1.24 -23.64 -11.73
CA ASP A 270 -1.80 -22.79 -12.81
C ASP A 270 -0.78 -22.42 -13.90
N ILE A 271 0.34 -23.13 -14.00
CA ILE A 271 1.38 -22.87 -15.02
C ILE A 271 1.86 -24.17 -15.64
N GLN A 272 2.22 -24.11 -16.92
CA GLN A 272 2.90 -25.21 -17.61
C GLN A 272 4.41 -25.04 -17.44
N LEU A 273 5.07 -25.97 -16.76
CA LEU A 273 6.53 -25.97 -16.64
C LEU A 273 7.14 -26.71 -17.85
N ILE A 274 8.12 -26.07 -18.49
CA ILE A 274 8.85 -26.62 -19.63
C ILE A 274 10.34 -26.61 -19.29
N THR A 275 10.97 -27.78 -19.27
CA THR A 275 12.40 -27.87 -18.97
C THR A 275 13.24 -27.57 -20.20
N GLN A 276 14.19 -26.65 -20.06
CA GLN A 276 15.32 -26.51 -20.97
C GLN A 276 16.51 -27.28 -20.39
N GLU A 277 16.84 -28.43 -20.97
CA GLU A 277 17.88 -29.33 -20.44
C GLU A 277 19.28 -28.71 -20.47
N LEU A 278 19.61 -28.02 -21.57
CA LEU A 278 20.87 -27.30 -21.76
C LEU A 278 20.55 -25.83 -22.02
N THR A 279 21.16 -24.92 -21.25
CA THR A 279 20.93 -23.48 -21.39
C THR A 279 21.68 -22.92 -22.61
N LEU A 280 21.19 -23.23 -23.82
CA LEU A 280 21.79 -22.86 -25.11
C LEU A 280 21.35 -21.47 -25.61
N GLY A 281 20.87 -20.59 -24.73
CA GLY A 281 20.42 -19.24 -25.06
C GLY A 281 18.89 -19.08 -25.12
N THR A 282 18.47 -17.82 -25.31
CA THR A 282 17.07 -17.39 -25.23
C THR A 282 16.22 -17.86 -26.41
N GLY A 283 16.82 -17.92 -27.62
CA GLY A 283 16.15 -18.45 -28.80
C GLY A 283 15.82 -19.93 -28.66
N ASP A 284 16.74 -20.72 -28.10
CA ASP A 284 16.54 -22.14 -27.80
C ASP A 284 15.45 -22.36 -26.74
N ALA A 285 15.39 -21.50 -25.72
CA ALA A 285 14.35 -21.55 -24.71
C ALA A 285 12.95 -21.35 -25.31
N VAL A 286 12.79 -20.38 -26.23
CA VAL A 286 11.51 -20.16 -26.93
C VAL A 286 11.20 -21.29 -27.90
N LYS A 287 12.19 -21.81 -28.66
CA LYS A 287 12.00 -23.01 -29.50
C LYS A 287 11.48 -24.19 -28.69
N THR A 288 12.10 -24.45 -27.54
CA THR A 288 11.72 -25.52 -26.62
C THR A 288 10.29 -25.33 -26.12
N ALA A 289 9.91 -24.10 -25.75
CA ALA A 289 8.53 -23.80 -25.39
C ALA A 289 7.55 -24.07 -26.54
N MET A 290 7.82 -23.54 -27.73
CA MET A 290 6.94 -23.69 -28.90
C MET A 290 6.75 -25.14 -29.34
N ARG A 291 7.76 -26.01 -29.16
CA ARG A 291 7.65 -27.45 -29.46
C ARG A 291 6.80 -28.23 -28.45
N ASN A 292 6.74 -27.77 -27.21
CA ASN A 292 5.96 -28.39 -26.13
C ASN A 292 4.54 -27.81 -26.01
N LEU A 293 4.33 -26.58 -26.48
CA LEU A 293 3.02 -25.94 -26.63
C LEU A 293 2.29 -26.46 -27.88
N LYS A 294 1.95 -27.75 -27.89
CA LYS A 294 1.14 -28.35 -28.96
C LYS A 294 -0.30 -27.83 -28.83
N GLU A 295 -1.01 -27.72 -29.96
CA GLU A 295 -2.44 -27.35 -30.06
C GLU A 295 -2.82 -25.86 -29.98
N LEU A 296 -1.86 -24.92 -30.00
CA LEU A 296 -2.22 -23.50 -30.09
C LEU A 296 -2.73 -23.12 -31.50
N PRO A 297 -3.94 -22.52 -31.63
CA PRO A 297 -4.40 -21.94 -32.89
C PRO A 297 -3.36 -20.97 -33.48
N ASP A 298 -3.21 -20.97 -34.80
CA ASP A 298 -2.24 -20.12 -35.49
C ASP A 298 -2.45 -18.62 -35.22
N SER A 299 -3.70 -18.23 -34.94
CA SER A 299 -4.10 -16.86 -34.59
C SER A 299 -3.86 -16.49 -33.12
N SER A 300 -3.51 -17.44 -32.25
CA SER A 300 -3.27 -17.16 -30.83
C SER A 300 -2.08 -16.21 -30.68
N ILE A 301 -2.19 -15.29 -29.73
CA ILE A 301 -1.16 -14.30 -29.48
C ILE A 301 -0.20 -14.84 -28.42
N ILE A 302 1.07 -14.94 -28.78
CA ILE A 302 2.15 -15.37 -27.90
C ILE A 302 2.89 -14.15 -27.39
N ILE A 303 3.09 -14.09 -26.08
CA ILE A 303 3.80 -13.03 -25.37
C ILE A 303 5.02 -13.66 -24.70
N VAL A 304 6.22 -13.35 -25.20
CA VAL A 304 7.48 -13.85 -24.64
C VAL A 304 8.03 -12.81 -23.66
N GLN A 305 8.35 -13.24 -22.43
CA GLN A 305 8.88 -12.38 -21.36
C GLN A 305 9.97 -13.07 -20.58
N TYR A 306 10.74 -12.29 -19.82
CA TYR A 306 11.79 -12.79 -18.94
C TYR A 306 11.32 -12.81 -17.48
N GLY A 307 11.65 -13.88 -16.76
CA GLY A 307 11.30 -14.06 -15.34
C GLY A 307 11.99 -13.10 -14.36
N ASP A 308 12.92 -12.27 -14.85
CA ASP A 308 13.68 -11.28 -14.08
C ASP A 308 13.27 -9.83 -14.39
N THR A 309 12.15 -9.63 -15.09
CA THR A 309 11.52 -8.31 -15.37
C THR A 309 10.19 -8.14 -14.62
N PRO A 310 10.19 -8.12 -13.28
CA PRO A 310 8.97 -8.23 -12.47
C PRO A 310 8.06 -6.99 -12.51
N LEU A 311 8.55 -5.84 -12.97
CA LEU A 311 7.83 -4.56 -12.91
C LEU A 311 6.99 -4.24 -14.16
N ILE A 312 6.98 -5.15 -15.16
CA ILE A 312 6.22 -4.96 -16.40
C ILE A 312 4.73 -4.76 -16.12
N LYS A 313 4.13 -3.72 -16.71
CA LYS A 313 2.70 -3.41 -16.52
C LYS A 313 1.86 -4.12 -17.57
N SER A 314 0.69 -4.59 -17.15
CA SER A 314 -0.30 -5.18 -18.05
C SER A 314 -0.71 -4.22 -19.18
N SER A 315 -0.82 -2.92 -18.89
CA SER A 315 -1.11 -1.88 -19.89
C SER A 315 -0.08 -1.81 -21.03
N THR A 316 1.19 -2.07 -20.74
CA THR A 316 2.27 -2.05 -21.73
C THR A 316 2.17 -3.26 -22.66
N ILE A 317 1.86 -4.42 -22.10
CA ILE A 317 1.61 -5.65 -22.88
C ILE A 317 0.38 -5.44 -23.78
N THR A 318 -0.71 -4.85 -23.27
CA THR A 318 -1.90 -4.52 -24.08
C THR A 318 -1.57 -3.59 -25.26
N LYS A 319 -0.70 -2.60 -25.07
CA LYS A 319 -0.21 -1.74 -26.17
C LYS A 319 0.56 -2.53 -27.23
N MET A 320 1.40 -3.48 -26.82
CA MET A 320 2.14 -4.34 -27.75
C MET A 320 1.21 -5.25 -28.55
N VAL A 321 0.24 -5.88 -27.88
CA VAL A 321 -0.80 -6.70 -28.50
C VAL A 321 -1.59 -5.90 -29.53
N SER A 322 -1.96 -4.66 -29.21
CA SER A 322 -2.65 -3.76 -30.14
C SER A 322 -1.76 -3.40 -31.34
N CYS A 323 -0.47 -3.17 -31.11
CA CYS A 323 0.50 -2.87 -32.16
C CYS A 323 0.76 -4.06 -33.12
N LEU A 324 0.43 -5.29 -32.70
CA LEU A 324 0.63 -6.49 -33.53
C LEU A 324 -0.28 -6.52 -34.76
N GLU A 325 -1.37 -5.75 -34.78
CA GLU A 325 -2.26 -5.71 -35.96
C GLU A 325 -1.50 -5.30 -37.23
N GLY A 326 -1.58 -6.15 -38.26
CA GLY A 326 -0.86 -5.99 -39.53
C GLY A 326 0.66 -6.23 -39.47
N LYS A 327 1.19 -6.74 -38.35
CA LYS A 327 2.63 -6.99 -38.16
C LYS A 327 2.87 -8.46 -37.77
N ALA A 328 4.06 -8.96 -38.11
CA ALA A 328 4.41 -10.34 -37.78
C ALA A 328 4.94 -10.51 -36.36
N LEU A 329 5.62 -9.48 -35.85
CA LEU A 329 6.31 -9.44 -34.58
C LEU A 329 6.31 -8.01 -34.05
N VAL A 330 6.18 -7.84 -32.75
CA VAL A 330 6.34 -6.55 -32.04
C VAL A 330 7.32 -6.73 -30.89
N CYS A 331 8.33 -5.86 -30.82
CA CYS A 331 9.31 -5.85 -29.73
C CYS A 331 9.09 -4.66 -28.79
N LEU A 332 9.40 -4.83 -27.51
CA LEU A 332 9.38 -3.74 -26.55
C LEU A 332 10.77 -3.09 -26.46
N GLY A 333 10.81 -1.77 -26.57
CA GLY A 333 12.00 -0.96 -26.38
C GLY A 333 11.84 0.06 -25.25
N PHE A 334 12.97 0.57 -24.78
CA PHE A 334 13.04 1.68 -23.83
C PHE A 334 14.29 2.50 -24.07
N ARG A 335 14.29 3.76 -23.63
CA ARG A 335 15.44 4.65 -23.78
C ARG A 335 16.40 4.48 -22.60
N THR A 336 17.70 4.33 -22.89
CA THR A 336 18.74 4.19 -21.87
C THR A 336 20.11 4.57 -22.42
N SER A 337 21.02 4.93 -21.53
CA SER A 337 22.46 5.07 -21.80
C SER A 337 23.27 3.83 -21.36
N ASN A 338 22.61 2.82 -20.75
CA ASN A 338 23.28 1.59 -20.35
C ASN A 338 23.60 0.71 -21.57
N LYS A 339 24.90 0.55 -21.84
CA LYS A 339 25.44 -0.18 -22.99
C LYS A 339 25.30 -1.70 -22.90
N GLU A 340 24.91 -2.25 -21.76
CA GLU A 340 24.73 -3.70 -21.59
C GLU A 340 23.51 -4.23 -22.38
N TYR A 341 22.59 -3.35 -22.80
CA TYR A 341 21.42 -3.75 -23.56
C TYR A 341 21.66 -3.74 -25.07
N GLY A 342 21.04 -4.70 -25.77
CA GLY A 342 20.98 -4.72 -27.23
C GLY A 342 20.21 -3.50 -27.78
N ARG A 343 20.64 -2.98 -28.93
CA ARG A 343 20.10 -1.76 -29.57
C ARG A 343 19.03 -2.11 -30.60
N LEU A 344 17.86 -1.46 -30.54
CA LEU A 344 16.88 -1.51 -31.63
C LEU A 344 17.30 -0.54 -32.73
N ILE A 345 17.45 -1.06 -33.95
CA ILE A 345 17.73 -0.27 -35.14
C ILE A 345 16.41 -0.06 -35.90
N ILE A 346 15.95 1.18 -35.96
CA ILE A 346 14.71 1.56 -36.63
C ILE A 346 15.03 2.22 -37.95
N GLU A 347 14.38 1.78 -39.03
CA GLU A 347 14.47 2.38 -40.36
C GLU A 347 13.07 2.56 -40.92
N ASN A 348 12.78 3.74 -41.47
CA ASN A 348 11.47 4.08 -42.07
C ASN A 348 10.25 3.80 -41.16
N GLY A 349 10.43 3.90 -39.83
CA GLY A 349 9.36 3.66 -38.86
C GLY A 349 9.10 2.19 -38.50
N SER A 350 9.87 1.25 -39.04
CA SER A 350 9.81 -0.18 -38.70
C SER A 350 11.11 -0.66 -38.05
N LEU A 351 11.01 -1.72 -37.25
CA LEU A 351 12.16 -2.32 -36.59
C LEU A 351 12.92 -3.21 -37.59
N ARG A 352 14.21 -2.92 -37.81
CA ARG A 352 15.06 -3.64 -38.78
C ARG A 352 15.82 -4.81 -38.15
N GLU A 353 16.50 -4.53 -37.06
CA GLU A 353 17.34 -5.51 -36.36
C GLU A 353 17.53 -5.12 -34.89
N ILE A 354 17.98 -6.08 -34.08
CA ILE A 354 18.46 -5.85 -32.73
C ILE A 354 19.94 -6.22 -32.70
N VAL A 355 20.79 -5.26 -32.36
CA VAL A 355 22.25 -5.46 -32.30
C VAL A 355 22.66 -5.64 -30.85
N GLU A 356 23.20 -6.80 -30.50
CA GLU A 356 23.70 -7.07 -29.15
C GLU A 356 24.79 -6.09 -28.71
N ALA A 357 24.90 -5.91 -27.39
CA ALA A 357 25.89 -5.03 -26.79
C ALA A 357 27.32 -5.48 -27.14
N LYS A 358 28.02 -4.70 -27.97
CA LYS A 358 29.47 -4.84 -28.16
C LYS A 358 30.19 -4.13 -27.02
N SER A 359 31.29 -4.71 -26.54
CA SER A 359 32.10 -4.24 -25.40
C SER A 359 32.89 -2.95 -25.68
N ASP A 360 32.30 -1.93 -26.30
CA ASP A 360 32.96 -0.68 -26.64
C ASP A 360 32.53 0.46 -25.69
N LYS A 361 33.51 1.02 -24.95
CA LYS A 361 33.27 1.75 -23.70
C LYS A 361 33.07 3.27 -23.84
N ASN A 362 33.15 3.86 -25.04
CA ASN A 362 33.36 5.32 -25.14
C ASN A 362 32.20 6.23 -25.64
N ASN A 363 31.02 5.74 -26.05
CA ASN A 363 29.88 6.64 -26.41
C ASN A 363 28.82 6.76 -25.28
N HIS A 364 28.51 7.95 -24.77
CA HIS A 364 27.51 8.18 -23.68
C HIS A 364 26.09 8.50 -24.17
N GLU A 365 25.84 8.47 -25.48
CA GLU A 365 24.54 8.80 -26.05
C GLU A 365 23.43 7.81 -25.66
N GLU A 366 22.26 8.36 -25.33
CA GLU A 366 21.04 7.58 -25.12
C GLU A 366 20.58 6.92 -26.42
N PHE A 367 20.19 5.65 -26.34
CA PHE A 367 19.71 4.88 -27.48
C PHE A 367 18.44 4.11 -27.12
N LEU A 368 17.78 3.54 -28.14
CA LEU A 368 16.63 2.66 -27.94
C LEU A 368 17.12 1.23 -27.70
N ALA A 369 16.95 0.75 -26.47
CA ALA A 369 17.39 -0.56 -26.02
C ALA A 369 16.26 -1.60 -26.04
N ASN A 370 16.64 -2.86 -26.22
CA ASN A 370 15.75 -4.01 -26.20
C ASN A 370 15.37 -4.36 -24.76
N ALA A 371 14.07 -4.33 -24.46
CA ALA A 371 13.52 -4.79 -23.19
C ALA A 371 13.37 -6.32 -23.15
N GLY A 372 13.55 -7.01 -24.28
CA GLY A 372 13.46 -8.46 -24.40
C GLY A 372 12.03 -8.99 -24.59
N ILE A 373 11.01 -8.21 -24.25
CA ILE A 373 9.61 -8.63 -24.41
C ILE A 373 9.20 -8.59 -25.88
N MET A 374 8.59 -9.67 -26.35
CA MET A 374 8.15 -9.84 -27.74
C MET A 374 6.72 -10.36 -27.82
N VAL A 375 5.97 -9.90 -28.82
CA VAL A 375 4.60 -10.32 -29.08
C VAL A 375 4.45 -10.71 -30.55
N ALA A 376 3.91 -11.88 -30.82
CA ALA A 376 3.68 -12.40 -32.17
C ALA A 376 2.47 -13.36 -32.18
N CYS A 377 1.90 -13.65 -33.34
CA CYS A 377 0.95 -14.77 -33.42
C CYS A 377 1.71 -16.11 -33.40
N ALA A 378 1.04 -17.17 -32.96
CA ALA A 378 1.63 -18.50 -32.79
C ALA A 378 2.26 -19.02 -34.09
N LYS A 379 1.61 -18.80 -35.23
CA LYS A 379 2.14 -19.17 -36.55
C LYS A 379 3.47 -18.50 -36.84
N ASN A 380 3.51 -17.16 -36.80
CA ASN A 380 4.71 -16.39 -37.13
C ASN A 380 5.85 -16.71 -36.15
N LEU A 381 5.55 -16.79 -34.85
CA LEU A 381 6.58 -17.12 -33.87
C LEU A 381 7.18 -18.50 -34.13
N ARG A 382 6.36 -19.51 -34.40
CA ARG A 382 6.79 -20.89 -34.72
C ARG A 382 7.71 -20.94 -35.93
N GLU A 383 7.34 -20.27 -37.03
CA GLU A 383 8.13 -20.25 -38.26
C GLU A 383 9.44 -19.47 -38.11
N LEU A 384 9.42 -18.37 -37.36
CA LEU A 384 10.59 -17.50 -37.20
C LEU A 384 11.62 -18.09 -36.24
N VAL A 385 11.19 -18.66 -35.10
CA VAL A 385 12.14 -19.19 -34.12
C VAL A 385 12.91 -20.38 -34.64
N GLU A 386 12.30 -21.25 -35.46
CA GLU A 386 13.00 -22.41 -36.04
C GLU A 386 14.16 -22.01 -36.97
N LYS A 387 14.11 -20.81 -37.57
CA LYS A 387 15.17 -20.26 -38.42
C LYS A 387 16.34 -19.64 -37.64
N ILE A 388 16.26 -19.53 -36.32
CA ILE A 388 17.36 -18.98 -35.50
C ILE A 388 18.53 -19.97 -35.51
N GLU A 389 19.70 -19.53 -35.95
CA GLU A 389 20.91 -20.35 -35.98
C GLU A 389 21.75 -20.15 -34.71
N CYS A 390 22.65 -21.09 -34.44
CA CYS A 390 23.56 -21.00 -33.30
C CYS A 390 24.69 -20.01 -33.63
N ASN A 391 24.94 -19.04 -32.75
CA ASN A 391 26.03 -18.11 -32.93
C ASN A 391 27.38 -18.83 -32.80
N SER A 392 28.24 -18.70 -33.81
CA SER A 392 29.53 -19.40 -33.86
C SER A 392 30.50 -19.02 -32.75
N SER A 393 30.40 -17.79 -32.22
CA SER A 393 31.32 -17.26 -31.21
C SER A 393 30.88 -17.61 -29.80
N THR A 394 29.60 -17.44 -29.48
CA THR A 394 29.08 -17.65 -28.13
C THR A 394 28.50 -19.05 -27.92
N ARG A 395 28.23 -19.79 -29.01
CA ARG A 395 27.53 -21.08 -29.02
C ARG A 395 26.12 -21.02 -28.42
N GLU A 396 25.48 -19.86 -28.52
CA GLU A 396 24.11 -19.60 -28.05
C GLU A 396 23.18 -19.25 -29.22
N TYR A 397 21.90 -19.58 -29.07
CA TYR A 397 20.81 -19.13 -29.94
C TYR A 397 20.22 -17.84 -29.38
N TYR A 398 20.40 -16.72 -30.05
CA TYR A 398 19.86 -15.43 -29.60
C TYR A 398 18.45 -15.20 -30.12
N LEU A 399 17.50 -14.98 -29.20
CA LEU A 399 16.13 -14.63 -29.59
C LEU A 399 16.07 -13.32 -30.39
N THR A 400 17.02 -12.41 -30.19
CA THR A 400 17.08 -11.11 -30.87
C THR A 400 17.27 -11.22 -32.39
N ASP A 401 17.88 -12.30 -32.88
CA ASP A 401 18.04 -12.58 -34.31
C ASP A 401 16.70 -12.76 -35.04
N ILE A 402 15.61 -13.06 -34.30
CA ILE A 402 14.26 -13.23 -34.85
C ILE A 402 13.77 -12.00 -35.64
N VAL A 403 14.22 -10.80 -35.26
CA VAL A 403 13.87 -9.55 -35.93
C VAL A 403 14.46 -9.52 -37.33
N SER A 404 15.77 -9.74 -37.44
CA SER A 404 16.47 -9.76 -38.72
C SER A 404 15.97 -10.88 -39.64
N ILE A 405 15.58 -12.04 -39.06
CA ILE A 405 14.96 -13.16 -39.78
C ILE A 405 13.58 -12.77 -40.34
N ALA A 406 12.76 -12.08 -39.54
CA ALA A 406 11.45 -11.62 -39.96
C ALA A 406 11.56 -10.60 -41.11
N VAL A 407 12.48 -9.64 -41.01
CA VAL A 407 12.74 -8.65 -42.05
C VAL A 407 13.26 -9.31 -43.34
N LYS A 408 14.20 -10.26 -43.25
CA LYS A 408 14.67 -11.06 -44.40
C LYS A 408 13.56 -11.91 -45.04
N SER A 409 12.53 -12.26 -44.27
CA SER A 409 11.34 -12.96 -44.74
C SER A 409 10.26 -12.02 -45.31
N ASN A 410 10.58 -10.73 -45.54
CA ASN A 410 9.65 -9.68 -45.98
C ASN A 410 8.44 -9.47 -45.06
N LEU A 411 8.60 -9.72 -43.76
CA LEU A 411 7.57 -9.51 -42.76
C LEU A 411 7.77 -8.16 -42.05
N ASN A 412 6.67 -7.48 -41.74
CA ASN A 412 6.71 -6.21 -41.01
C ASN A 412 6.91 -6.44 -39.51
N VAL A 413 7.89 -5.77 -38.91
CA VAL A 413 8.20 -5.83 -37.48
C VAL A 413 7.94 -4.47 -36.84
N GLY A 414 7.09 -4.47 -35.81
CA GLY A 414 6.76 -3.29 -35.03
C GLY A 414 7.57 -3.17 -33.75
N TYR A 415 7.45 -2.02 -33.11
CA TYR A 415 7.98 -1.81 -31.77
C TYR A 415 7.02 -0.95 -30.93
N VAL A 416 7.16 -1.04 -29.61
CA VAL A 416 6.52 -0.16 -28.63
C VAL A 416 7.60 0.37 -27.71
N ILE A 417 7.47 1.61 -27.24
CA ILE A 417 8.41 2.22 -26.29
C ILE A 417 7.75 2.37 -24.92
N THR A 418 8.46 2.03 -23.85
CA THR A 418 8.05 2.27 -22.46
C THR A 418 9.17 2.92 -21.62
N GLY A 419 8.86 3.25 -20.36
CA GLY A 419 9.82 3.76 -19.38
C GLY A 419 10.81 2.68 -18.92
N GLY A 420 12.07 3.06 -18.71
CA GLY A 420 13.14 2.11 -18.39
C GLY A 420 12.95 1.39 -17.06
N GLU A 421 12.34 2.04 -16.07
CA GLU A 421 12.05 1.48 -14.75
C GLU A 421 11.15 0.24 -14.79
N GLU A 422 10.27 0.15 -15.79
CA GLU A 422 9.31 -0.93 -15.96
C GLU A 422 9.94 -2.22 -16.49
N VAL A 423 10.99 -2.08 -17.30
CA VAL A 423 11.63 -3.16 -18.06
C VAL A 423 13.07 -3.43 -17.64
N THR A 424 13.51 -2.83 -16.53
CA THR A 424 14.84 -3.08 -15.98
C THR A 424 14.92 -4.53 -15.49
N GLY A 425 15.69 -5.35 -16.21
CA GLY A 425 16.01 -6.72 -15.80
C GLY A 425 16.94 -6.73 -14.58
N ILE A 426 16.67 -7.63 -13.63
CA ILE A 426 17.39 -7.72 -12.36
C ILE A 426 18.44 -8.82 -12.44
N ASN A 427 19.71 -8.43 -12.32
CA ASN A 427 20.84 -9.35 -12.49
C ASN A 427 21.69 -9.52 -11.23
N ASN A 428 21.72 -8.51 -10.36
CA ASN A 428 22.47 -8.51 -9.12
C ASN A 428 21.63 -7.90 -7.97
N ARG A 429 22.18 -7.89 -6.75
CA ARG A 429 21.45 -7.39 -5.56
C ARG A 429 21.21 -5.87 -5.57
N ASN A 430 22.07 -5.09 -6.21
CA ASN A 430 21.83 -3.64 -6.34
C ASN A 430 20.64 -3.38 -7.26
N ASP A 431 20.48 -4.16 -8.32
CA ASP A 431 19.29 -4.09 -9.18
C ASP A 431 18.03 -4.48 -8.39
N LEU A 432 18.12 -5.51 -7.55
CA LEU A 432 17.01 -5.96 -6.69
C LEU A 432 16.57 -4.86 -5.70
N ILE A 433 17.52 -4.15 -5.08
CA ILE A 433 17.23 -3.02 -4.18
C ILE A 433 16.50 -1.90 -4.93
N LYS A 434 16.97 -1.56 -6.13
CA LYS A 434 16.31 -0.55 -6.98
C LYS A 434 14.90 -0.98 -7.37
N ALA A 435 14.71 -2.25 -7.71
CA ALA A 435 13.41 -2.78 -8.07
C ALA A 435 12.42 -2.80 -6.89
N GLU A 436 12.88 -3.13 -5.67
CA GLU A 436 12.09 -3.00 -4.45
C GLU A 436 11.65 -1.54 -4.23
N PHE A 437 12.58 -0.59 -4.36
CA PHE A 437 12.26 0.83 -4.25
C PHE A 437 11.18 1.25 -5.26
N TYR A 438 11.35 0.93 -6.54
CA TYR A 438 10.35 1.27 -7.56
C TYR A 438 9.00 0.58 -7.34
N PHE A 439 9.00 -0.67 -6.91
CA PHE A 439 7.77 -1.39 -6.56
C PHE A 439 7.02 -0.69 -5.43
N GLN A 440 7.71 -0.34 -4.34
CA GLN A 440 7.09 0.33 -3.20
C GLN A 440 6.55 1.71 -3.59
N GLU A 441 7.33 2.50 -4.33
CA GLU A 441 6.88 3.81 -4.83
C GLU A 441 5.63 3.71 -5.72
N ASN A 442 5.58 2.71 -6.61
CA ASN A 442 4.41 2.47 -7.45
C ASN A 442 3.19 2.05 -6.62
N LYS A 443 3.36 1.20 -5.59
CA LYS A 443 2.27 0.83 -4.67
C LYS A 443 1.78 2.02 -3.83
N ARG A 444 2.68 2.88 -3.34
CA ARG A 444 2.30 4.14 -2.65
C ARG A 444 1.44 5.02 -3.54
N LYS A 445 1.88 5.27 -4.77
CA LYS A 445 1.13 6.05 -5.76
C LYS A 445 -0.22 5.42 -6.07
N PHE A 446 -0.26 4.10 -6.26
CA PHE A 446 -1.50 3.38 -6.50
C PHE A 446 -2.51 3.58 -5.37
N PHE A 447 -2.12 3.38 -4.11
CA PHE A 447 -3.03 3.50 -2.98
C PHE A 447 -3.46 4.95 -2.70
N THR A 448 -2.54 5.91 -2.79
CA THR A 448 -2.87 7.33 -2.63
C THR A 448 -3.84 7.82 -3.70
N ASN A 449 -3.62 7.44 -4.97
CA ASN A 449 -4.56 7.73 -6.06
C ASN A 449 -5.92 7.00 -5.91
N SER A 450 -5.96 5.90 -5.15
CA SER A 450 -7.18 5.14 -4.86
C SER A 450 -7.93 5.62 -3.61
N GLY A 451 -7.54 6.75 -3.02
CA GLY A 451 -8.21 7.35 -1.86
C GLY A 451 -7.76 6.80 -0.50
N VAL A 452 -6.56 6.21 -0.40
CA VAL A 452 -5.95 5.79 0.87
C VAL A 452 -5.01 6.87 1.39
N THR A 453 -5.16 7.24 2.66
CA THR A 453 -4.25 8.18 3.32
C THR A 453 -3.03 7.45 3.86
N LEU A 454 -1.84 7.80 3.39
CA LEU A 454 -0.56 7.35 3.93
C LEU A 454 0.12 8.52 4.67
N VAL A 455 0.25 8.42 6.00
CA VAL A 455 0.74 9.55 6.83
C VAL A 455 2.22 9.84 6.60
N ALA A 456 3.06 8.79 6.54
CA ALA A 456 4.47 8.87 6.17
C ALA A 456 4.75 7.76 5.15
N PRO A 457 4.41 7.99 3.85
CA PRO A 457 4.36 6.96 2.84
C PRO A 457 5.62 6.11 2.78
N GLU A 458 6.80 6.71 2.85
CA GLU A 458 8.14 6.10 2.75
C GLU A 458 8.43 5.03 3.82
N THR A 459 7.71 5.07 4.95
CA THR A 459 7.90 4.14 6.06
C THR A 459 6.98 2.92 5.99
N VAL A 460 6.01 2.91 5.07
CA VAL A 460 5.05 1.81 4.89
C VAL A 460 5.64 0.79 3.92
N PHE A 461 5.42 -0.50 4.13
CA PHE A 461 5.89 -1.53 3.20
C PHE A 461 4.71 -2.41 2.77
N PHE A 462 4.55 -2.57 1.46
CA PHE A 462 3.49 -3.33 0.85
C PHE A 462 4.00 -4.68 0.32
N SER A 463 3.11 -5.66 0.30
CA SER A 463 3.29 -6.88 -0.48
C SER A 463 2.58 -6.76 -1.83
N LEU A 464 2.96 -7.60 -2.81
CA LEU A 464 2.35 -7.61 -4.16
C LEU A 464 0.82 -7.68 -4.10
N ASP A 465 0.28 -8.52 -3.21
CA ASP A 465 -1.13 -8.83 -3.06
C ASP A 465 -1.87 -7.98 -2.01
N THR A 466 -1.22 -6.98 -1.42
CA THR A 466 -1.87 -6.09 -0.45
C THR A 466 -3.06 -5.38 -1.10
N GLN A 467 -4.20 -5.38 -0.40
CA GLN A 467 -5.42 -4.69 -0.81
C GLN A 467 -5.90 -3.76 0.30
N ILE A 468 -6.14 -2.50 -0.05
CA ILE A 468 -6.59 -1.47 0.89
C ILE A 468 -7.70 -0.68 0.20
N ALA A 469 -8.87 -0.64 0.82
CA ALA A 469 -10.00 0.14 0.34
C ALA A 469 -9.87 1.62 0.73
N ARG A 470 -10.58 2.48 -0.01
CA ARG A 470 -10.62 3.94 0.19
C ARG A 470 -10.95 4.36 1.62
N ASP A 471 -10.58 5.59 1.96
CA ASP A 471 -10.80 6.23 3.26
C ASP A 471 -10.06 5.57 4.42
N SER A 472 -9.25 4.54 4.15
CA SER A 472 -8.37 3.94 5.14
C SER A 472 -7.19 4.87 5.42
N VAL A 473 -6.74 4.90 6.68
CA VAL A 473 -5.59 5.70 7.12
C VAL A 473 -4.49 4.78 7.62
N ILE A 474 -3.34 4.84 6.96
CA ILE A 474 -2.16 4.05 7.31
C ILE A 474 -1.11 4.99 7.92
N TYR A 475 -0.74 4.69 9.16
CA TYR A 475 0.25 5.43 9.92
C TYR A 475 1.68 4.93 9.65
N PRO A 476 2.71 5.64 10.14
CA PRO A 476 4.11 5.30 9.85
C PRO A 476 4.54 3.90 10.32
N TYR A 477 5.54 3.33 9.65
CA TYR A 477 6.19 2.06 10.02
C TYR A 477 5.25 0.84 10.06
N VAL A 478 4.23 0.83 9.20
CA VAL A 478 3.34 -0.32 9.01
C VAL A 478 3.91 -1.26 7.96
N PHE A 479 3.97 -2.54 8.30
CA PHE A 479 4.39 -3.61 7.38
C PHE A 479 3.19 -4.49 7.01
N PHE A 480 2.87 -4.54 5.73
CA PHE A 480 1.89 -5.45 5.15
C PHE A 480 2.60 -6.65 4.52
N GLY A 481 2.54 -7.79 5.20
CA GLY A 481 2.91 -9.09 4.64
C GLY A 481 1.90 -9.59 3.61
N THR A 482 2.06 -10.84 3.19
CA THR A 482 1.19 -11.48 2.19
C THR A 482 -0.26 -11.60 2.71
N GLY A 483 -1.25 -11.57 1.83
CA GLY A 483 -2.63 -11.91 2.13
C GLY A 483 -3.37 -10.89 3.01
N VAL A 484 -2.92 -9.64 3.03
CA VAL A 484 -3.58 -8.57 3.81
C VAL A 484 -4.64 -7.86 2.99
N LYS A 485 -5.86 -7.81 3.54
CA LYS A 485 -7.00 -7.08 2.99
C LYS A 485 -7.56 -6.12 4.04
N ILE A 486 -7.68 -4.85 3.68
CA ILE A 486 -8.21 -3.79 4.53
C ILE A 486 -9.45 -3.19 3.87
N GLU A 487 -10.58 -3.21 4.56
CA GLU A 487 -11.82 -2.57 4.12
C GLU A 487 -11.88 -1.08 4.49
N SER A 488 -12.89 -0.38 3.96
CA SER A 488 -12.96 1.09 3.95
C SER A 488 -13.02 1.71 5.35
N GLY A 489 -12.34 2.85 5.53
CA GLY A 489 -12.34 3.62 6.77
C GLY A 489 -11.50 3.01 7.90
N ALA A 490 -10.80 1.91 7.67
CA ALA A 490 -9.95 1.29 8.69
C ALA A 490 -8.72 2.16 9.01
N LYS A 491 -8.24 2.09 10.26
CA LYS A 491 -7.05 2.81 10.73
C LYS A 491 -6.00 1.81 11.18
N ILE A 492 -4.85 1.84 10.52
CA ILE A 492 -3.70 0.99 10.88
C ILE A 492 -2.64 1.89 11.49
N LEU A 493 -2.49 1.80 12.81
CA LEU A 493 -1.64 2.64 13.65
C LEU A 493 -0.17 2.16 13.61
N PRO A 494 0.79 3.00 14.06
CA PRO A 494 2.20 2.79 13.82
C PRO A 494 2.77 1.44 14.29
N PHE A 495 3.86 1.00 13.67
CA PHE A 495 4.63 -0.19 14.07
C PHE A 495 3.82 -1.49 14.08
N SER A 496 2.74 -1.55 13.29
CA SER A 496 1.90 -2.75 13.17
C SER A 496 2.39 -3.66 12.04
N HIS A 497 2.38 -4.96 12.29
CA HIS A 497 2.73 -6.00 11.32
C HIS A 497 1.51 -6.87 11.05
N LEU A 498 1.03 -6.84 9.81
CA LEU A 498 -0.16 -7.58 9.37
C LEU A 498 0.23 -8.63 8.33
N GLU A 499 -0.29 -9.84 8.46
CA GLU A 499 -0.04 -10.93 7.52
C GLU A 499 -1.28 -11.83 7.46
N ASN A 500 -1.72 -12.26 6.28
CA ASN A 500 -2.82 -13.21 6.09
C ASN A 500 -4.04 -12.82 6.95
N CYS A 501 -4.59 -11.63 6.74
CA CYS A 501 -5.67 -11.11 7.57
C CYS A 501 -6.63 -10.21 6.81
N LEU A 502 -7.88 -10.21 7.28
CA LEU A 502 -8.93 -9.30 6.84
C LEU A 502 -9.24 -8.31 7.96
N ILE A 503 -9.02 -7.02 7.72
CA ILE A 503 -9.41 -5.95 8.63
C ILE A 503 -10.66 -5.30 8.05
N LYS A 504 -11.79 -5.44 8.75
CA LYS A 504 -13.07 -4.94 8.27
C LYS A 504 -13.25 -3.44 8.50
N SER A 505 -14.32 -2.92 7.93
CA SER A 505 -14.59 -1.49 7.80
C SER A 505 -14.56 -0.77 9.15
N ASN A 506 -13.91 0.39 9.16
CA ASN A 506 -13.77 1.26 10.35
C ASN A 506 -13.10 0.61 11.58
N ALA A 507 -12.41 -0.54 11.42
CA ALA A 507 -11.62 -1.11 12.50
C ALA A 507 -10.36 -0.28 12.76
N GLU A 508 -9.85 -0.34 13.99
CA GLU A 508 -8.63 0.33 14.43
C GLU A 508 -7.65 -0.72 14.94
N VAL A 509 -6.46 -0.79 14.35
CA VAL A 509 -5.43 -1.78 14.65
C VAL A 509 -4.12 -1.09 14.96
N GLY A 510 -3.50 -1.40 16.09
CA GLY A 510 -2.24 -0.83 16.53
C GLY A 510 -2.36 0.16 17.68
N PRO A 511 -1.28 0.88 18.01
CA PRO A 511 0.08 0.70 17.46
C PRO A 511 0.73 -0.62 17.93
N PHE A 512 1.88 -1.03 17.39
CA PHE A 512 2.63 -2.22 17.87
C PHE A 512 1.81 -3.52 17.91
N THR A 513 0.86 -3.69 16.99
CA THR A 513 0.05 -4.92 16.91
C THR A 513 0.64 -5.90 15.90
N ARG A 514 0.53 -7.20 16.22
CA ARG A 514 0.79 -8.28 15.26
C ARG A 514 -0.50 -9.03 14.93
N ILE A 515 -0.86 -9.13 13.66
CA ILE A 515 -2.02 -9.91 13.20
C ILE A 515 -1.57 -10.93 12.18
N ARG A 516 -1.93 -12.21 12.38
CA ARG A 516 -1.51 -13.29 11.49
C ARG A 516 -2.44 -14.49 11.38
N GLY A 517 -2.18 -15.34 10.40
CA GLY A 517 -2.69 -16.71 10.35
C GLY A 517 -4.17 -16.84 9.99
N ASN A 518 -4.62 -16.11 8.97
CA ASN A 518 -6.01 -16.05 8.50
C ASN A 518 -6.96 -15.42 9.53
N THR A 519 -6.51 -14.34 10.18
CA THR A 519 -7.30 -13.64 11.20
C THR A 519 -8.26 -12.64 10.57
N THR A 520 -9.48 -12.54 11.10
CA THR A 520 -10.45 -11.50 10.73
C THR A 520 -10.74 -10.58 11.90
N ILE A 521 -10.58 -9.26 11.69
CA ILE A 521 -10.95 -8.22 12.65
C ILE A 521 -12.26 -7.56 12.19
N GLY A 522 -13.30 -7.64 13.03
CA GLY A 522 -14.64 -7.18 12.71
C GLY A 522 -14.80 -5.67 12.59
N ASN A 523 -15.93 -5.24 12.04
CA ASN A 523 -16.26 -3.82 11.84
C ASN A 523 -16.12 -3.04 13.15
N LYS A 524 -15.50 -1.86 13.12
CA LYS A 524 -15.33 -0.99 14.30
C LYS A 524 -14.66 -1.65 15.50
N ALA A 525 -14.03 -2.82 15.33
CA ALA A 525 -13.25 -3.45 16.39
C ALA A 525 -11.98 -2.64 16.65
N LYS A 526 -11.48 -2.71 17.88
CA LYS A 526 -10.26 -2.01 18.31
C LYS A 526 -9.24 -3.00 18.84
N ILE A 527 -8.15 -3.15 18.12
CA ILE A 527 -6.97 -3.93 18.52
C ILE A 527 -5.88 -2.93 18.85
N GLY A 528 -5.49 -2.86 20.13
CA GLY A 528 -4.56 -1.86 20.62
C GLY A 528 -3.13 -2.37 20.75
N ASN A 529 -2.37 -1.69 21.61
CA ASN A 529 -0.93 -1.86 21.70
C ASN A 529 -0.45 -3.15 22.34
N PHE A 530 0.60 -3.72 21.73
CA PHE A 530 1.25 -4.96 22.15
C PHE A 530 0.27 -6.13 22.20
N VAL A 531 -0.64 -6.17 21.22
CA VAL A 531 -1.58 -7.27 21.05
C VAL A 531 -1.13 -8.14 19.88
N GLU A 532 -1.15 -9.46 20.08
CA GLU A 532 -1.01 -10.42 18.99
C GLU A 532 -2.33 -11.19 18.80
N VAL A 533 -2.84 -11.19 17.58
CA VAL A 533 -4.01 -11.99 17.19
C VAL A 533 -3.61 -12.97 16.09
N LYS A 534 -3.88 -14.26 16.33
CA LYS A 534 -3.47 -15.34 15.42
C LYS A 534 -4.60 -16.33 15.19
N THR A 535 -4.90 -16.63 13.92
CA THR A 535 -5.87 -17.66 13.53
C THR A 535 -7.18 -17.53 14.30
N SER A 536 -7.69 -16.31 14.34
CA SER A 536 -8.84 -15.95 15.19
C SER A 536 -9.83 -15.05 14.45
N GLU A 537 -11.07 -15.03 14.93
CA GLU A 537 -12.12 -14.13 14.47
C GLU A 537 -12.51 -13.19 15.61
N VAL A 538 -12.44 -11.88 15.38
CA VAL A 538 -12.83 -10.86 16.35
C VAL A 538 -14.11 -10.19 15.86
N GLY A 539 -15.15 -10.22 16.69
CA GLY A 539 -16.46 -9.66 16.37
C GLY A 539 -16.45 -8.13 16.24
N GLN A 540 -17.53 -7.61 15.67
CA GLN A 540 -17.74 -6.18 15.51
C GLN A 540 -17.80 -5.45 16.87
N ASN A 541 -17.27 -4.22 16.91
CA ASN A 541 -17.20 -3.37 18.11
C ASN A 541 -16.45 -3.98 19.31
N THR A 542 -15.75 -5.10 19.13
CA THR A 542 -14.97 -5.76 20.19
C THR A 542 -13.66 -5.03 20.43
N ARG A 543 -13.21 -5.02 21.69
CA ARG A 543 -12.04 -4.27 22.14
C ARG A 543 -11.03 -5.21 22.77
N ILE A 544 -9.82 -5.25 22.21
CA ILE A 544 -8.65 -5.97 22.75
C ILE A 544 -7.51 -4.96 22.74
N LYS A 545 -7.37 -4.17 23.81
CA LYS A 545 -6.58 -2.93 23.73
C LYS A 545 -5.12 -3.06 24.13
N HIS A 546 -4.77 -3.98 25.04
CA HIS A 546 -3.46 -3.92 25.68
C HIS A 546 -2.89 -5.31 25.97
N LEU A 547 -1.63 -5.55 25.62
CA LEU A 547 -0.78 -6.63 26.15
C LEU A 547 -1.45 -8.02 26.14
N SER A 548 -2.12 -8.39 25.05
CA SER A 548 -2.94 -9.62 25.02
C SER A 548 -2.52 -10.52 23.86
N TYR A 549 -2.62 -11.84 24.07
CA TYR A 549 -2.42 -12.84 23.02
C TYR A 549 -3.72 -13.62 22.79
N ILE A 550 -4.26 -13.52 21.58
CA ILE A 550 -5.51 -14.16 21.16
C ILE A 550 -5.21 -15.13 20.01
N GLY A 551 -5.00 -16.40 20.36
CA GLY A 551 -4.67 -17.47 19.40
C GLY A 551 -5.78 -18.50 19.29
N ASN A 552 -6.14 -18.91 18.07
CA ASN A 552 -7.14 -19.95 17.81
C ASN A 552 -8.50 -19.68 18.48
N ALA A 553 -8.95 -18.42 18.50
CA ALA A 553 -10.16 -18.03 19.22
C ALA A 553 -11.22 -17.42 18.29
N LYS A 554 -12.48 -17.57 18.68
CA LYS A 554 -13.59 -16.76 18.17
C LYS A 554 -14.06 -15.84 19.29
N VAL A 555 -14.00 -14.54 19.08
CA VAL A 555 -14.48 -13.54 20.04
C VAL A 555 -15.73 -12.89 19.46
N GLY A 556 -16.83 -12.93 20.20
CA GLY A 556 -18.11 -12.37 19.81
C GLY A 556 -18.08 -10.85 19.70
N GLN A 557 -19.24 -10.26 19.41
CA GLN A 557 -19.37 -8.82 19.17
C GLN A 557 -19.47 -8.05 20.48
N ARG A 558 -19.04 -6.79 20.48
CA ARG A 558 -19.13 -5.86 21.63
C ARG A 558 -18.49 -6.39 22.92
N SER A 559 -17.60 -7.37 22.81
CA SER A 559 -16.89 -7.93 23.97
C SER A 559 -15.67 -7.07 24.29
N ASN A 560 -15.27 -7.06 25.57
CA ASN A 560 -14.09 -6.33 26.03
C ASN A 560 -13.10 -7.30 26.66
N ILE A 561 -11.91 -7.41 26.08
CA ILE A 561 -10.83 -8.22 26.59
C ILE A 561 -9.88 -7.32 27.38
N GLY A 562 -9.78 -7.58 28.68
CA GLY A 562 -8.93 -6.86 29.62
C GLY A 562 -7.44 -7.02 29.29
N ALA A 563 -6.65 -6.03 29.70
CA ALA A 563 -5.21 -6.02 29.48
C ALA A 563 -4.53 -7.27 30.05
N GLY A 564 -3.49 -7.79 29.40
CA GLY A 564 -2.76 -8.96 29.91
C GLY A 564 -3.49 -10.30 29.73
N THR A 565 -4.60 -10.33 28.99
CA THR A 565 -5.35 -11.58 28.78
C THR A 565 -4.63 -12.49 27.80
N ILE A 566 -4.49 -13.77 28.16
CA ILE A 566 -3.88 -14.79 27.31
C ILE A 566 -4.90 -15.90 27.04
N VAL A 567 -5.12 -16.19 25.75
CA VAL A 567 -5.77 -17.44 25.33
C VAL A 567 -4.69 -18.51 25.22
N CYS A 568 -4.63 -19.38 26.23
CA CYS A 568 -3.68 -20.49 26.30
C CYS A 568 -4.16 -21.62 25.37
N ASN A 569 -3.81 -21.50 24.09
CA ASN A 569 -4.30 -22.37 23.02
C ASN A 569 -3.44 -23.61 22.76
N TYR A 570 -2.33 -23.81 23.46
CA TYR A 570 -1.37 -24.90 23.20
C TYR A 570 -1.08 -25.68 24.48
N ASP A 571 -1.25 -27.01 24.43
CA ASP A 571 -1.08 -27.91 25.58
C ASP A 571 0.33 -28.54 25.66
N GLY A 572 1.24 -28.16 24.76
CA GLY A 572 2.55 -28.81 24.58
C GLY A 572 2.62 -29.78 23.41
N LYS A 573 1.49 -30.15 22.79
CA LYS A 573 1.41 -31.03 21.61
C LYS A 573 0.43 -30.52 20.54
N LYS A 574 -0.79 -30.16 20.93
CA LYS A 574 -1.88 -29.75 20.04
C LYS A 574 -2.38 -28.35 20.37
N LYS A 575 -3.03 -27.75 19.38
CA LYS A 575 -3.71 -26.46 19.55
C LYS A 575 -5.22 -26.65 19.66
N HIS A 576 -5.83 -25.94 20.60
CA HIS A 576 -7.26 -26.01 20.90
C HIS A 576 -7.94 -24.67 20.67
N LYS A 577 -9.26 -24.68 20.49
CA LYS A 577 -10.05 -23.48 20.19
C LYS A 577 -10.71 -22.92 21.45
N THR A 578 -10.81 -21.60 21.54
CA THR A 578 -11.61 -20.91 22.57
C THR A 578 -12.71 -20.08 21.92
N ASN A 579 -13.94 -20.22 22.38
CA ASN A 579 -15.07 -19.41 21.95
C ASN A 579 -15.44 -18.44 23.08
N ILE A 580 -15.35 -17.15 22.83
CA ILE A 580 -15.82 -16.09 23.71
C ILE A 580 -17.05 -15.49 23.04
N GLY A 581 -18.16 -15.45 23.77
CA GLY A 581 -19.45 -14.92 23.31
C GLY A 581 -19.45 -13.41 23.05
N SER A 582 -20.64 -12.90 22.77
CA SER A 582 -20.91 -11.48 22.60
C SER A 582 -21.20 -10.80 23.93
N ASN A 583 -20.92 -9.49 24.00
CA ASN A 583 -21.06 -8.66 25.20
C ASN A 583 -20.30 -9.18 26.44
N CYS A 584 -19.30 -10.07 26.26
CA CYS A 584 -18.54 -10.58 27.39
C CYS A 584 -17.55 -9.52 27.90
N PHE A 585 -17.28 -9.54 29.20
CA PHE A 585 -16.21 -8.76 29.82
C PHE A 585 -15.17 -9.68 30.44
N ILE A 586 -13.97 -9.72 29.86
CA ILE A 586 -12.85 -10.50 30.40
C ILE A 586 -11.97 -9.55 31.20
N GLY A 587 -11.82 -9.82 32.49
CA GLY A 587 -10.99 -9.03 33.39
C GLY A 587 -9.52 -9.04 33.00
N ALA A 588 -8.77 -8.02 33.43
CA ALA A 588 -7.34 -7.94 33.18
C ALA A 588 -6.58 -9.15 33.76
N ASN A 589 -5.46 -9.52 33.14
CA ASN A 589 -4.60 -10.66 33.53
C ASN A 589 -5.38 -11.98 33.66
N SER A 590 -6.38 -12.22 32.80
CA SER A 590 -7.07 -13.50 32.76
C SER A 590 -6.32 -14.50 31.87
N SER A 591 -6.27 -15.76 32.29
CA SER A 591 -5.73 -16.87 31.50
C SER A 591 -6.87 -17.81 31.11
N LEU A 592 -7.13 -17.94 29.82
CA LEU A 592 -8.20 -18.76 29.26
C LEU A 592 -7.60 -20.06 28.72
N ILE A 593 -7.77 -21.16 29.43
CA ILE A 593 -7.17 -22.46 29.07
C ILE A 593 -8.06 -23.17 28.07
N ALA A 594 -7.61 -23.26 26.81
CA ALA A 594 -8.38 -23.91 25.75
C ALA A 594 -8.34 -25.46 25.88
N PRO A 595 -9.39 -26.19 25.42
CA PRO A 595 -10.62 -25.68 24.83
C PRO A 595 -11.57 -25.08 25.88
N LEU A 596 -12.21 -23.97 25.54
CA LEU A 596 -13.06 -23.22 26.48
C LEU A 596 -14.19 -22.49 25.75
N ASN A 597 -15.39 -22.50 26.33
CA ASN A 597 -16.51 -21.66 25.93
C ASN A 597 -16.86 -20.67 27.05
N VAL A 598 -16.82 -19.38 26.73
CA VAL A 598 -17.37 -18.29 27.55
C VAL A 598 -18.62 -17.82 26.84
N HIS A 599 -19.79 -18.08 27.41
CA HIS A 599 -21.07 -17.75 26.79
C HIS A 599 -21.36 -16.24 26.83
N ASP A 600 -22.40 -15.82 26.11
CA ASP A 600 -22.80 -14.43 25.95
C ASP A 600 -23.11 -13.75 27.29
N ASP A 601 -22.91 -12.44 27.33
CA ASP A 601 -23.20 -11.57 28.49
C ASP A 601 -22.47 -11.98 29.80
N SER A 602 -21.43 -12.81 29.72
CA SER A 602 -20.68 -13.28 30.88
C SER A 602 -19.48 -12.42 31.22
N VAL A 603 -19.09 -12.46 32.49
CA VAL A 603 -17.99 -11.68 33.06
C VAL A 603 -16.96 -12.62 33.67
N ILE A 604 -15.68 -12.36 33.42
CA ILE A 604 -14.55 -13.02 34.10
C ILE A 604 -13.85 -11.98 34.96
N ALA A 605 -13.67 -12.27 36.25
CA ALA A 605 -12.97 -11.37 37.16
C ALA A 605 -11.47 -11.27 36.82
N ALA A 606 -10.87 -10.10 37.08
CA ALA A 606 -9.45 -9.88 36.83
C ALA A 606 -8.55 -10.85 37.62
N GLY A 607 -7.47 -11.31 36.98
CA GLY A 607 -6.52 -12.27 37.55
C GLY A 607 -7.02 -13.71 37.58
N SER A 608 -8.11 -14.04 36.87
CA SER A 608 -8.70 -15.38 36.91
C SER A 608 -8.04 -16.34 35.92
N VAL A 609 -7.82 -17.58 36.36
CA VAL A 609 -7.44 -18.70 35.48
C VAL A 609 -8.66 -19.57 35.21
N ILE A 610 -9.18 -19.54 33.99
CA ILE A 610 -10.42 -20.21 33.62
C ILE A 610 -10.13 -21.51 32.88
N VAL A 611 -10.57 -22.62 33.47
CA VAL A 611 -10.35 -24.00 32.99
C VAL A 611 -11.65 -24.75 32.69
N LYS A 612 -12.80 -24.12 32.91
CA LYS A 612 -14.14 -24.68 32.67
C LYS A 612 -15.00 -23.65 31.98
N ASP A 613 -15.92 -24.12 31.15
CA ASP A 613 -16.87 -23.27 30.44
C ASP A 613 -17.62 -22.33 31.40
N VAL A 614 -17.79 -21.08 30.97
CA VAL A 614 -18.43 -20.02 31.75
C VAL A 614 -19.86 -19.86 31.21
N PRO A 615 -20.91 -20.22 31.98
CA PRO A 615 -22.30 -20.12 31.56
C PRO A 615 -22.71 -18.70 31.17
N GLU A 616 -23.79 -18.57 30.41
CA GLU A 616 -24.35 -17.27 29.99
C GLU A 616 -24.73 -16.42 31.19
N LYS A 617 -24.56 -15.09 31.10
CA LYS A 617 -24.95 -14.12 32.15
C LYS A 617 -24.38 -14.45 33.54
N SER A 618 -23.19 -15.03 33.58
CA SER A 618 -22.54 -15.44 34.84
C SER A 618 -21.24 -14.68 35.09
N LEU A 619 -20.84 -14.61 36.36
CA LEU A 619 -19.54 -14.12 36.78
C LEU A 619 -18.65 -15.31 37.17
N ALA A 620 -17.56 -15.51 36.43
CA ALA A 620 -16.54 -16.48 36.79
C ALA A 620 -15.38 -15.82 37.54
N ILE A 621 -15.01 -16.41 38.68
CA ILE A 621 -13.93 -15.94 39.54
C ILE A 621 -13.03 -17.13 39.84
N ALA A 622 -11.75 -17.04 39.49
CA ALA A 622 -10.75 -18.07 39.77
C ALA A 622 -9.43 -17.42 40.20
N ARG A 623 -9.48 -16.72 41.34
CA ARG A 623 -8.36 -15.99 41.95
C ARG A 623 -8.40 -16.09 43.47
N GLU A 624 -7.25 -16.00 44.11
CA GLU A 624 -7.11 -16.02 45.58
C GLU A 624 -7.73 -14.78 46.25
N LYS A 625 -8.19 -14.95 47.49
CA LYS A 625 -8.68 -13.82 48.29
C LYS A 625 -7.47 -12.98 48.75
N GLN A 626 -7.57 -11.66 48.60
CA GLN A 626 -6.56 -10.76 49.13
C GLN A 626 -6.51 -10.85 50.66
N TYR A 627 -5.32 -11.02 51.21
CA TYR A 627 -5.03 -10.87 52.63
C TYR A 627 -3.82 -9.95 52.81
N HIS A 628 -3.78 -9.25 53.94
CA HIS A 628 -2.68 -8.36 54.29
C HIS A 628 -1.80 -9.06 55.30
N VAL A 629 -0.51 -9.22 54.97
CA VAL A 629 0.50 -9.61 55.96
C VAL A 629 1.04 -8.33 56.57
N LEU A 630 0.43 -7.93 57.68
CA LEU A 630 0.91 -6.79 58.47
C LEU A 630 2.30 -7.14 59.02
N GLU A 631 3.20 -6.14 59.11
CA GLU A 631 4.57 -6.24 59.66
C GLU A 631 5.67 -6.92 58.80
N LEU A 632 5.36 -7.43 57.60
CA LEU A 632 6.37 -8.02 56.70
C LEU A 632 7.51 -7.02 56.35
N ILE A 633 7.15 -5.76 56.11
CA ILE A 633 8.10 -4.68 55.73
C ILE A 633 8.91 -4.20 56.96
N GLY A 634 8.45 -4.49 58.18
CA GLY A 634 9.14 -4.13 59.43
C GLY A 634 10.09 -5.21 59.97
N LEU A 635 9.82 -6.49 59.70
CA LEU A 635 10.61 -7.62 60.20
C LEU A 635 11.99 -7.74 59.54
N GLU A 636 12.12 -7.43 58.25
CA GLU A 636 13.44 -7.38 57.59
C GLU A 636 14.26 -6.18 58.07
N ILE A 637 13.65 -5.00 58.25
CA ILE A 637 14.37 -3.81 58.73
C ILE A 637 14.77 -3.96 60.21
N GLY A 638 13.88 -4.50 61.05
CA GLY A 638 14.14 -4.75 62.46
C GLY A 638 15.20 -5.83 62.69
N SER A 639 15.18 -6.92 61.92
CA SER A 639 16.20 -7.98 62.03
C SER A 639 17.56 -7.55 61.48
N ILE A 640 17.60 -6.70 60.43
CA ILE A 640 18.83 -6.09 59.94
C ILE A 640 19.41 -5.12 60.97
N LEU A 641 18.60 -4.21 61.54
CA LEU A 641 19.08 -3.30 62.59
C LEU A 641 19.54 -4.05 63.84
N LEU A 642 18.81 -5.07 64.28
CA LEU A 642 19.20 -5.86 65.46
C LEU A 642 20.51 -6.62 65.20
N ARG A 643 20.68 -7.23 64.02
CA ARG A 643 21.94 -7.92 63.66
C ARG A 643 23.12 -6.96 63.58
N HIS A 644 22.95 -5.77 62.99
CA HIS A 644 24.02 -4.77 62.91
C HIS A 644 24.35 -4.17 64.28
N THR A 645 23.35 -3.96 65.13
CA THR A 645 23.56 -3.46 66.50
C THR A 645 24.28 -4.50 67.36
N VAL A 646 23.89 -5.78 67.27
CA VAL A 646 24.58 -6.89 67.96
C VAL A 646 26.01 -7.07 67.45
N LEU A 647 26.24 -6.96 66.13
CA LEU A 647 27.58 -7.03 65.54
C LEU A 647 28.46 -5.86 66.00
N ALA A 648 27.93 -4.64 66.03
CA ALA A 648 28.65 -3.46 66.51
C ALA A 648 29.01 -3.58 68.01
N ILE A 649 28.09 -4.08 68.84
CA ILE A 649 28.36 -4.35 70.26
C ILE A 649 29.46 -5.42 70.41
N LEU A 650 29.42 -6.52 69.65
CA LEU A 650 30.44 -7.56 69.67
C LEU A 650 31.82 -7.05 69.24
N VAL A 651 31.89 -6.18 68.22
CA VAL A 651 33.13 -5.55 67.78
C VAL A 651 33.66 -4.59 68.85
N ILE A 652 32.81 -3.77 69.48
CA ILE A 652 33.23 -2.87 70.56
C ILE A 652 33.74 -3.67 71.76
N VAL A 653 33.05 -4.75 72.17
CA VAL A 653 33.51 -5.63 73.25
C VAL A 653 34.83 -6.30 72.90
N SER A 654 35.02 -6.73 71.64
CA SER A 654 36.29 -7.30 71.16
C SER A 654 37.43 -6.29 71.17
N VAL A 655 37.18 -5.06 70.74
CA VAL A 655 38.17 -3.97 70.74
C VAL A 655 38.52 -3.57 72.18
N ILE A 656 37.53 -3.43 73.07
CA ILE A 656 37.79 -3.14 74.49
C ILE A 656 38.61 -4.26 75.13
N THR A 657 38.23 -5.53 74.91
CA THR A 657 38.97 -6.67 75.47
C THR A 657 40.40 -6.78 74.94
N THR A 658 40.63 -6.54 73.64
CA THR A 658 41.99 -6.49 73.08
C THR A 658 42.79 -5.30 73.59
N GLN A 659 42.17 -4.12 73.76
CA GLN A 659 42.85 -2.93 74.26
C GLN A 659 43.19 -3.05 75.75
N THR A 660 42.32 -3.66 76.57
CA THR A 660 42.64 -4.02 77.96
C THR A 660 43.71 -5.11 78.07
N ALA A 661 43.73 -6.07 77.14
CA ALA A 661 44.77 -7.10 77.08
C ALA A 661 46.14 -6.51 76.68
N LEU A 662 46.16 -5.52 75.80
CA LEU A 662 47.37 -4.82 75.34
C LEU A 662 47.96 -3.86 76.40
N GLN A 663 47.13 -3.25 77.25
CA GLN A 663 47.62 -2.42 78.37
C GLN A 663 47.99 -3.22 79.63
N GLY A 664 47.56 -4.48 79.72
CA GLY A 664 47.72 -5.32 80.92
C GLY A 664 48.94 -6.24 80.95
N GLY A 665 49.84 -6.22 79.95
CA GLY A 665 51.12 -6.94 80.02
C GLY A 665 51.04 -8.43 80.37
N ILE A 666 50.02 -9.15 79.88
CA ILE A 666 49.90 -10.60 80.06
C ILE A 666 49.80 -11.27 78.68
N LEU A 667 50.94 -11.82 78.24
CA LEU A 667 51.03 -12.85 77.21
C LEU A 667 50.45 -14.15 77.79
N ALA A 668 49.24 -14.53 77.36
CA ALA A 668 48.71 -15.87 77.55
C ALA A 668 47.89 -16.30 76.32
N ASN A 669 48.27 -17.45 75.76
CA ASN A 669 47.65 -18.11 74.61
C ASN A 669 46.11 -18.18 74.72
N LEU A 670 45.42 -17.38 73.92
CA LEU A 670 44.01 -17.59 73.59
C LEU A 670 43.93 -17.97 72.10
N ARG A 671 43.88 -19.28 71.82
CA ARG A 671 43.39 -19.80 70.55
C ARG A 671 41.88 -19.59 70.53
N TYR A 672 41.42 -18.56 69.82
CA TYR A 672 40.03 -18.49 69.39
C TYR A 672 39.88 -19.36 68.14
N HIS A 673 39.26 -20.53 68.29
CA HIS A 673 38.63 -21.22 67.16
C HIS A 673 37.37 -20.44 66.80
N TYR A 674 37.44 -19.62 65.75
CA TYR A 674 36.27 -19.22 64.99
C TYR A 674 36.26 -20.05 63.71
N GLU A 675 35.33 -21.00 63.64
CA GLU A 675 35.00 -21.71 62.41
C GLU A 675 34.15 -20.77 61.55
N PHE A 676 34.83 -20.01 60.69
CA PHE A 676 34.20 -19.34 59.55
C PHE A 676 34.19 -20.34 58.39
N THR A 677 33.06 -21.00 58.15
CA THR A 677 32.77 -21.55 56.83
C THR A 677 32.28 -20.42 55.95
N ASN A 678 33.21 -19.91 55.14
CA ASN A 678 32.97 -18.89 54.13
C ASN A 678 33.58 -19.43 52.84
N THR A 679 32.76 -20.03 51.97
CA THR A 679 33.07 -20.37 50.57
C THR A 679 31.75 -20.78 49.90
N ASP A 680 31.31 -20.26 48.75
CA ASP A 680 32.08 -19.81 47.59
C ASP A 680 31.39 -18.70 46.78
N ILE A 681 32.20 -17.69 46.42
CA ILE A 681 32.26 -17.06 45.10
C ILE A 681 33.78 -16.97 44.83
N THR A 682 34.42 -17.55 43.80
CA THR A 682 34.56 -17.05 42.40
C THR A 682 35.46 -18.02 41.56
N PRO A 683 35.57 -17.88 40.22
CA PRO A 683 35.85 -18.96 39.24
C PRO A 683 37.33 -19.22 38.93
N TYR A 684 37.68 -20.43 38.45
CA TYR A 684 38.67 -20.73 37.38
C TYR A 684 38.72 -22.25 37.10
N VAL A 685 38.95 -22.63 35.84
CA VAL A 685 39.06 -24.00 35.31
C VAL A 685 40.50 -24.53 35.46
N ASN A 686 40.71 -25.73 36.03
CA ASN A 686 41.57 -26.78 35.43
C ASN A 686 41.54 -28.15 36.16
N VAL A 687 41.87 -29.19 35.39
CA VAL A 687 41.73 -30.64 35.58
C VAL A 687 42.76 -31.25 36.56
N GLY A 688 42.40 -32.31 37.31
CA GLY A 688 43.39 -33.20 37.96
C GLY A 688 42.83 -34.26 38.94
N ILE A 689 43.21 -35.52 38.75
CA ILE A 689 42.83 -36.75 39.46
C ILE A 689 43.69 -36.98 40.73
N GLY A 690 43.14 -37.58 41.80
CA GLY A 690 43.92 -38.40 42.75
C GLY A 690 43.48 -38.43 44.24
N ALA A 691 42.95 -39.60 44.67
CA ALA A 691 43.08 -40.35 45.96
C ALA A 691 43.71 -39.68 47.22
N ALA A 692 43.46 -40.05 48.49
CA ALA A 692 42.59 -40.96 49.26
C ALA A 692 42.97 -40.80 50.78
N ILE A 693 42.30 -41.55 51.69
CA ILE A 693 42.72 -41.94 53.08
C ILE A 693 42.39 -40.87 54.17
N ASP A 694 41.68 -41.09 55.29
CA ASP A 694 41.36 -42.30 56.07
C ASP A 694 40.10 -42.13 56.96
N PHE A 695 39.56 -43.28 57.38
CA PHE A 695 38.26 -43.53 58.03
C PHE A 695 38.45 -44.00 59.50
N ILE A 696 37.40 -43.88 60.34
CA ILE A 696 37.08 -44.65 61.59
C ILE A 696 37.59 -44.16 62.96
N GLY A 697 36.64 -44.04 63.91
CA GLY A 697 36.90 -44.41 65.33
C GLY A 697 35.96 -43.89 66.42
N GLN A 698 34.80 -44.56 66.63
CA GLN A 698 34.15 -44.91 67.94
C GLN A 698 33.84 -43.81 68.99
N SER A 699 32.75 -43.77 69.79
CA SER A 699 31.54 -44.58 70.00
C SER A 699 30.65 -43.95 71.10
N LYS A 700 29.32 -44.14 70.98
CA LYS A 700 28.28 -44.39 72.02
C LYS A 700 28.08 -43.45 73.23
N PHE A 701 26.85 -42.95 73.40
CA PHE A 701 25.86 -43.35 74.43
C PHE A 701 24.47 -42.84 74.01
N GLY A 702 23.40 -43.61 74.25
CA GLY A 702 22.02 -43.27 73.83
C GLY A 702 21.01 -43.37 74.96
N PHE A 703 19.76 -42.94 74.71
CA PHE A 703 18.53 -43.44 75.35
C PHE A 703 17.28 -43.12 74.49
N SER A 704 16.29 -44.01 74.60
CA SER A 704 14.99 -44.18 73.92
C SER A 704 13.88 -43.20 74.42
N TYR A 705 12.76 -42.89 73.74
CA TYR A 705 11.62 -43.78 73.39
C TYR A 705 10.54 -43.09 72.50
N LYS A 706 9.83 -43.94 71.72
CA LYS A 706 8.42 -43.95 71.24
C LYS A 706 7.83 -42.87 70.30
N ILE A 707 7.36 -43.38 69.17
CA ILE A 707 6.49 -42.76 68.14
C ILE A 707 5.05 -43.25 68.36
N SER A 708 4.05 -42.35 68.25
CA SER A 708 2.81 -42.58 67.48
C SER A 708 1.86 -41.38 67.44
N SER A 709 1.29 -41.15 66.24
CA SER A 709 0.16 -40.28 65.83
C SER A 709 0.49 -38.80 65.62
N GLY A 710 0.21 -38.17 64.48
CA GLY A 710 -0.36 -38.64 63.22
C GLY A 710 -0.45 -37.50 62.19
N LEU A 711 -0.54 -37.91 60.93
CA LEU A 711 -0.96 -37.18 59.72
C LEU A 711 0.08 -36.36 58.93
N ASP A 712 0.46 -36.98 57.81
CA ASP A 712 1.20 -36.50 56.64
C ASP A 712 0.46 -35.42 55.84
N PHE A 713 1.22 -34.56 55.14
CA PHE A 713 1.12 -34.37 53.68
C PHE A 713 2.48 -33.91 53.10
N PRO A 714 2.90 -34.40 51.92
CA PRO A 714 4.20 -34.09 51.33
C PRO A 714 4.14 -32.87 50.40
N LEU A 715 5.11 -31.97 50.52
CA LEU A 715 5.45 -30.99 49.47
C LEU A 715 6.80 -31.39 48.88
N SER A 716 6.77 -32.02 47.70
CA SER A 716 7.95 -32.23 46.88
C SER A 716 7.92 -31.37 45.62
N SER A 717 8.88 -30.46 45.61
CA SER A 717 9.82 -30.23 44.51
C SER A 717 9.43 -29.33 43.32
N ARG A 718 10.33 -28.36 43.14
CA ARG A 718 10.84 -27.76 41.89
C ARG A 718 10.04 -26.64 41.24
N THR A 719 10.58 -25.44 41.40
CA THR A 719 10.74 -24.34 40.43
C THR A 719 11.57 -23.29 41.16
N SER A 720 12.52 -22.53 40.62
CA SER A 720 12.89 -22.24 39.23
C SER A 720 14.20 -21.43 39.29
N ALA A 721 15.20 -21.85 38.51
CA ALA A 721 16.33 -21.03 38.11
C ALA A 721 15.99 -20.30 36.80
N PHE A 722 16.68 -19.16 36.56
CA PHE A 722 16.64 -18.24 35.42
C PHE A 722 15.49 -17.20 35.45
N ALA A 723 15.76 -15.90 35.64
CA ALA A 723 16.57 -15.03 34.80
C ALA A 723 16.87 -13.69 35.51
N GLY A 724 18.00 -13.04 35.23
CA GLY A 724 18.27 -11.69 35.76
C GLY A 724 19.68 -11.10 35.62
N TYR A 725 20.50 -11.54 34.66
CA TYR A 725 21.68 -10.79 34.22
C TYR A 725 21.17 -9.60 33.39
N SER A 726 21.26 -8.36 33.89
CA SER A 726 21.32 -7.07 33.12
C SER A 726 21.12 -5.85 34.04
N LEU A 727 21.92 -5.70 35.10
CA LEU A 727 21.98 -4.47 35.91
C LEU A 727 23.43 -4.12 36.24
N LEU A 728 24.27 -4.13 35.19
CA LEU A 728 25.69 -3.80 35.26
C LEU A 728 26.03 -2.90 34.06
N LYS A 729 25.42 -1.70 34.05
CA LYS A 729 25.81 -0.57 33.19
C LYS A 729 25.14 0.75 33.57
N ALA A 730 25.19 1.12 34.86
CA ALA A 730 24.70 2.43 35.32
C ALA A 730 25.40 2.93 36.60
N PHE A 731 26.63 2.50 36.87
CA PHE A 731 27.40 2.93 38.05
C PHE A 731 28.88 3.15 37.73
N GLU A 732 29.20 3.61 36.51
CA GLU A 732 30.58 3.94 36.10
C GLU A 732 30.82 5.42 35.74
N ASP A 733 29.83 6.31 35.83
CA ASP A 733 30.01 7.72 35.43
C ASP A 733 29.68 8.72 36.54
N TYR A 734 30.24 8.56 37.74
CA TYR A 734 30.39 9.69 38.68
C TYR A 734 31.69 9.57 39.47
N ASN A 735 32.78 9.90 38.79
CA ASN A 735 34.06 10.25 39.40
C ASN A 735 34.45 11.65 38.91
N HIS A 736 34.17 12.67 39.71
CA HIS A 736 34.92 13.93 39.67
C HIS A 736 35.08 14.41 41.11
N GLY A 737 36.32 14.33 41.61
CA GLY A 737 36.74 15.03 42.80
C GLY A 737 37.09 16.49 42.49
N PHE A 738 36.91 17.36 43.49
CA PHE A 738 37.79 18.44 43.96
C PHE A 738 36.95 19.43 44.80
N GLU A 739 37.19 19.54 46.11
CA GLU A 739 37.93 20.67 46.70
C GLU A 739 37.88 20.64 48.24
N LEU A 740 39.03 21.00 48.82
CA LEU A 740 39.27 21.18 50.24
C LEU A 740 38.47 22.37 50.80
N GLY A 741 37.94 22.19 52.01
CA GLY A 741 37.42 23.28 52.85
C GLY A 741 37.58 22.93 54.32
N ILE A 742 38.76 23.21 54.87
CA ILE A 742 39.03 23.23 56.31
C ILE A 742 38.16 24.32 56.94
N ASN A 743 37.40 23.99 57.99
CA ASN A 743 37.14 24.95 59.05
C ASN A 743 36.95 24.24 60.40
N TYR A 744 37.74 24.69 61.36
CA TYR A 744 37.79 24.27 62.75
C TYR A 744 36.48 24.55 63.50
N ASN A 745 36.11 23.67 64.44
CA ASN A 745 36.02 24.06 65.85
C ASN A 745 35.86 22.84 66.77
N LEU A 746 36.97 22.58 67.48
CA LEU A 746 37.23 21.76 68.69
C LEU A 746 36.63 20.35 68.79
#